data_AF-A0A355A7V8-F1
#
_entry.id   AF-A0A355A7V8-F1
#
_cell.length_a   1.000
_cell.length_b   1.000
_cell.length_c   1.000
_cell.angle_alpha   90.00
_cell.angle_beta   90.00
_cell.angle_gamma   90.00
#
_symmetry.space_group_name_H-M   'P 1'
#
loop_
_entity.id
_entity.type
_entity.pdbx_description
1 polymer ?
#
loop_
_entity_poly.entity_id
_entity_poly.type
_entity_poly.pdbx_seq_one_letter_code
_entity_poly.pdbx_strand_id
1 'polypeptide(L)'
;MLSIFREGFIKDLLVWFLLSILLASLCAAGAGMVADRYFSRTVEGLIGDVGEYDLLFQVRTDLKEVAVSRLRQIIQEKAPGSTLKIGVSVAGKTAVFVGLAPKYRVKEVYTNLDYYFRDIPGSGNFSLMTEPRVTLSALPRGVLDLFIREAERIAGVRFAFQDGSNIAVLLEKEANIKKVTKALGGLLESYRLLEVRFPAGYNGENAVEIGRNLAHLLAGKGGISLIRDVTPGQSSDDQQALIITMAEMKRFLLSYAGRVKVIPTAGALLNPGDLLAIGAGGERSLEKGELVKSGDVIVKITSPEQDGAMQGLIIQGDSSALSEPSARLLVEDKKVGEVVANIIIDSPKQRLDAVLDESINLLGQVGSFQDLPFQARQVLTAAETIQAALESINGTGAETADLQKMRRLSALLEGTGAELQKMADQLARLRWVENQLEKAIGGLEGIQTITRLGFIPQNVGYYGDLGQKVGRVDQEIERLLGELRSKAKALDDFLNRFNPLVRTLLEWKAKTTKLANQLAKVESLIGGQGSSFETITELTGLTTDSLRQFEELDFSALRQGLDPFEADLGALEEANLMMIIDELKMIKSSLPKLKDEEIGKTISLLDNYLGGEVTPGEKVQLFVNAGYKKEEVTQMVAEFFASDQVRIQALPPGVLQPDVRNEVSRLLGEVRGVIAAIAVIIMGILAFLQDQAPILAIFCHLDLIAPYRENVSALRKKEFRLAAYRGLLPWIYAAGLGAVWLWATIKLSGAHIPYFTSQYFLVVGALIGMIFYWKAERFHHLNMEEVVAGYALGFSFTTVMREIIIPAGRPGIMQMLNRRKMVMK
;
A
#
# COMPACT_ATOMS: atom_id res chain seq x y z
N MET A 1 -23.94 33.41 -69.81
CA MET A 1 -24.95 33.11 -68.77
C MET A 1 -26.38 33.14 -69.32
N LEU A 2 -26.88 34.22 -69.94
CA LEU A 2 -28.25 34.24 -70.53
C LEU A 2 -28.51 33.21 -71.65
N SER A 3 -27.48 32.74 -72.36
CA SER A 3 -27.60 31.64 -73.35
C SER A 3 -27.73 30.25 -72.70
N ILE A 4 -27.12 30.04 -71.52
CA ILE A 4 -27.19 28.77 -70.76
C ILE A 4 -28.62 28.49 -70.30
N PHE A 5 -29.36 29.55 -69.94
CA PHE A 5 -30.77 29.50 -69.53
C PHE A 5 -31.74 29.25 -70.70
N ARG A 6 -31.34 29.53 -71.94
CA ARG A 6 -32.27 29.55 -73.09
C ARG A 6 -32.29 28.24 -73.90
N GLU A 7 -31.25 27.41 -73.79
CA GLU A 7 -31.02 26.24 -74.67
C GLU A 7 -31.06 24.87 -73.95
N GLY A 8 -31.57 24.79 -72.72
CA GLY A 8 -31.92 23.52 -72.06
C GLY A 8 -30.78 22.75 -71.37
N PHE A 9 -29.52 23.19 -71.47
CA PHE A 9 -28.37 22.58 -70.78
C PHE A 9 -28.47 22.63 -69.25
N ILE A 10 -29.15 23.64 -68.68
CA ILE A 10 -29.42 23.71 -67.23
C ILE A 10 -30.21 22.51 -66.74
N LYS A 11 -31.14 21.98 -67.54
CA LYS A 11 -31.91 20.78 -67.15
C LYS A 11 -30.99 19.58 -66.99
N ASP A 12 -29.98 19.44 -67.85
CA ASP A 12 -29.00 18.35 -67.77
C ASP A 12 -28.07 18.50 -66.57
N LEU A 13 -27.64 19.73 -66.27
CA LEU A 13 -26.84 20.04 -65.08
C LEU A 13 -27.62 19.79 -63.78
N LEU A 14 -28.91 20.16 -63.73
CA LEU A 14 -29.79 19.88 -62.59
C LEU A 14 -30.04 18.38 -62.40
N VAL A 15 -30.24 17.63 -63.49
CA VAL A 15 -30.38 16.17 -63.45
C VAL A 15 -29.10 15.53 -62.94
N TRP A 16 -27.94 15.97 -63.43
CA TRP A 16 -26.64 15.52 -62.90
C TRP A 16 -26.48 15.86 -61.41
N PHE A 17 -26.85 17.07 -61.01
CA PHE A 17 -26.73 17.53 -59.62
C PHE A 17 -27.56 16.66 -58.68
N LEU A 18 -28.82 16.39 -59.02
CA LEU A 18 -29.69 15.52 -58.24
C LEU A 18 -29.20 14.06 -58.23
N LEU A 19 -28.78 13.54 -59.40
CA LEU A 19 -28.33 12.15 -59.52
C LEU A 19 -27.01 11.92 -58.77
N SER A 20 -26.09 12.89 -58.80
CA SER A 20 -24.82 12.82 -58.06
C SER A 20 -25.03 12.88 -56.55
N ILE A 21 -25.94 13.73 -56.06
CA ILE A 21 -26.34 13.75 -54.63
C ILE A 21 -26.92 12.40 -54.22
N LEU A 22 -27.85 11.86 -55.03
CA LEU A 22 -28.49 10.57 -54.72
C LEU A 22 -27.45 9.45 -54.67
N LEU A 23 -26.61 9.34 -55.70
CA LEU A 23 -25.60 8.28 -55.79
C LEU A 23 -24.54 8.40 -54.69
N ALA A 24 -24.05 9.61 -54.40
CA ALA A 24 -23.11 9.85 -53.32
C ALA A 24 -23.72 9.58 -51.95
N SER A 25 -24.98 9.97 -51.72
CA SER A 25 -25.68 9.71 -50.46
C SER A 25 -25.90 8.22 -50.21
N LEU A 26 -26.27 7.45 -51.25
CA LEU A 26 -26.47 6.01 -51.18
C LEU A 26 -25.15 5.27 -50.90
N CYS A 27 -24.08 5.63 -51.61
CA CYS A 27 -22.74 5.08 -51.38
C CYS A 27 -22.23 5.39 -49.97
N ALA A 28 -22.41 6.64 -49.50
CA ALA A 28 -21.98 7.05 -48.17
C ALA A 28 -22.78 6.37 -47.05
N ALA A 29 -24.11 6.26 -47.21
CA ALA A 29 -24.96 5.53 -46.27
C ALA A 29 -24.57 4.04 -46.23
N GLY A 30 -24.29 3.44 -47.39
CA GLY A 30 -23.78 2.06 -47.49
C GLY A 30 -22.44 1.87 -46.79
N ALA A 31 -21.47 2.77 -47.01
CA ALA A 31 -20.17 2.73 -46.34
C ALA A 31 -20.30 2.83 -44.81
N GLY A 32 -21.17 3.73 -44.33
CA GLY A 32 -21.50 3.83 -42.91
C GLY A 32 -22.09 2.55 -42.35
N MET A 33 -23.06 1.92 -43.04
CA MET A 33 -23.66 0.66 -42.60
C MET A 33 -22.67 -0.51 -42.57
N VAL A 34 -21.76 -0.60 -43.55
CA VAL A 34 -20.73 -1.65 -43.58
C VAL A 34 -19.78 -1.51 -42.40
N ALA A 35 -19.33 -0.28 -42.12
CA ALA A 35 -18.44 -0.01 -40.98
C ALA A 35 -19.14 -0.33 -39.65
N ASP A 36 -20.38 0.12 -39.47
CA ASP A 36 -21.21 -0.17 -38.29
C ASP A 36 -21.28 -1.67 -38.04
N ARG A 37 -21.63 -2.46 -39.07
CA ARG A 37 -21.72 -3.92 -38.96
C ARG A 37 -20.39 -4.59 -38.65
N TYR A 38 -19.28 -4.07 -39.16
CA TYR A 38 -17.94 -4.58 -38.84
C TYR A 38 -17.61 -4.35 -37.36
N PHE A 39 -17.74 -3.11 -36.88
CA PHE A 39 -17.38 -2.76 -35.51
C PHE A 39 -18.33 -3.36 -34.48
N SER A 40 -19.65 -3.41 -34.75
CA SER A 40 -20.61 -4.08 -33.88
C SER A 40 -20.22 -5.54 -33.67
N ARG A 41 -19.89 -6.28 -34.74
CA ARG A 41 -19.45 -7.68 -34.64
C ARG A 41 -18.14 -7.84 -33.87
N THR A 42 -17.20 -6.90 -34.02
CA THR A 42 -15.95 -6.93 -33.26
C THR A 42 -16.21 -6.73 -31.77
N VAL A 43 -17.12 -5.81 -31.40
CA VAL A 43 -17.48 -5.56 -30.00
C VAL A 43 -18.32 -6.70 -29.42
N GLU A 44 -19.29 -7.24 -30.16
CA GLU A 44 -20.05 -8.45 -29.81
C GLU A 44 -19.12 -9.64 -29.56
N GLY A 45 -18.09 -9.82 -30.40
CA GLY A 45 -17.09 -10.88 -30.22
C GLY A 45 -16.25 -10.76 -28.94
N LEU A 46 -16.10 -9.55 -28.40
CA LEU A 46 -15.28 -9.28 -27.20
C LEU A 46 -16.11 -9.22 -25.91
N ILE A 47 -17.32 -8.66 -25.98
CA ILE A 47 -18.14 -8.30 -24.80
C ILE A 47 -19.45 -9.12 -24.74
N GLY A 48 -19.85 -9.77 -25.84
CA GLY A 48 -21.14 -10.45 -25.99
C GLY A 48 -22.22 -9.57 -26.63
N ASP A 49 -23.37 -10.16 -26.97
CA ASP A 49 -24.53 -9.44 -27.49
C ASP A 49 -25.17 -8.54 -26.40
N VAL A 50 -25.99 -7.58 -26.83
CA VAL A 50 -26.65 -6.65 -25.90
C VAL A 50 -27.64 -7.40 -25.01
N GLY A 51 -27.49 -7.26 -23.70
CA GLY A 51 -28.31 -7.97 -22.70
C GLY A 51 -28.13 -9.50 -22.67
N GLU A 52 -27.08 -10.04 -23.31
CA GLU A 52 -26.73 -11.47 -23.26
C GLU A 52 -26.17 -11.85 -21.87
N TYR A 53 -25.27 -11.02 -21.34
CA TYR A 53 -24.61 -11.23 -20.06
C TYR A 53 -25.01 -10.17 -19.04
N ASP A 54 -25.16 -10.62 -17.79
CA ASP A 54 -25.59 -9.78 -16.67
C ASP A 54 -24.43 -9.52 -15.69
N LEU A 55 -23.45 -10.42 -15.61
CA LEU A 55 -22.32 -10.34 -14.68
C LEU A 55 -21.00 -10.69 -15.37
N LEU A 56 -19.94 -9.96 -15.01
CA LEU A 56 -18.56 -10.23 -15.40
C LEU A 56 -17.70 -10.49 -14.18
N PHE A 57 -17.04 -11.64 -14.16
CA PHE A 57 -16.05 -12.01 -13.17
C PHE A 57 -14.66 -11.89 -13.78
N GLN A 58 -13.74 -11.25 -13.05
CA GLN A 58 -12.32 -11.26 -13.39
C GLN A 58 -11.59 -12.22 -12.46
N VAL A 59 -11.36 -13.43 -12.94
CA VAL A 59 -10.74 -14.50 -12.15
C VAL A 59 -9.26 -14.58 -12.47
N ARG A 60 -8.39 -14.81 -11.49
CA ARG A 60 -6.99 -15.16 -11.77
C ARG A 60 -6.89 -16.41 -12.66
N THR A 61 -6.02 -16.36 -13.67
CA THR A 61 -5.93 -17.41 -14.70
C THR A 61 -5.51 -18.76 -14.14
N ASP A 62 -4.70 -18.80 -13.08
CA ASP A 62 -4.27 -20.03 -12.40
C ASP A 62 -5.40 -20.73 -11.63
N LEU A 63 -6.43 -19.99 -11.21
CA LEU A 63 -7.60 -20.51 -10.46
C LEU A 63 -8.86 -20.63 -11.33
N LYS A 64 -8.75 -20.42 -12.65
CA LYS A 64 -9.85 -20.40 -13.62
C LYS A 64 -10.77 -21.61 -13.51
N GLU A 65 -10.22 -22.83 -13.55
CA GLU A 65 -11.04 -24.05 -13.60
C GLU A 65 -11.84 -24.25 -12.30
N VAL A 66 -11.24 -23.93 -11.15
CA VAL A 66 -11.88 -23.99 -9.84
C VAL A 66 -13.02 -22.95 -9.76
N ALA A 67 -12.76 -21.72 -10.18
CA ALA A 67 -13.75 -20.65 -10.18
C ALA A 67 -14.93 -20.94 -11.12
N VAL A 68 -14.66 -21.42 -12.34
CA VAL A 68 -15.70 -21.77 -13.31
C VAL A 68 -16.56 -22.92 -12.80
N SER A 69 -15.96 -23.93 -12.17
CA SER A 69 -16.70 -25.03 -11.54
C SER A 69 -17.63 -24.51 -10.44
N ARG A 70 -17.11 -23.66 -9.55
CA ARG A 70 -17.90 -23.06 -8.47
C ARG A 70 -19.02 -22.16 -8.99
N LEU A 71 -18.75 -21.34 -10.00
CA LEU A 71 -19.76 -20.51 -10.66
C LEU A 71 -20.89 -21.35 -11.26
N ARG A 72 -20.58 -22.47 -11.94
CA ARG A 72 -21.59 -23.39 -12.47
C ARG A 72 -22.44 -24.00 -11.36
N GLN A 73 -21.83 -24.37 -10.23
CA GLN A 73 -22.57 -24.90 -9.08
C GLN A 73 -23.54 -23.86 -8.52
N ILE A 74 -23.08 -22.63 -8.28
CA ILE A 74 -23.93 -21.53 -7.78
C ILE A 74 -25.07 -21.26 -8.77
N ILE A 75 -24.80 -21.26 -10.07
CA ILE A 75 -25.83 -21.10 -11.11
C ILE A 75 -26.87 -22.23 -11.04
N GLN A 76 -26.47 -23.48 -10.87
CA GLN A 76 -27.40 -24.60 -10.77
C GLN A 76 -28.27 -24.51 -9.50
N GLU A 77 -27.70 -24.08 -8.37
CA GLU A 77 -28.40 -23.98 -7.09
C GLU A 77 -29.33 -22.76 -7.00
N LYS A 78 -28.89 -21.60 -7.49
CA LYS A 78 -29.56 -20.30 -7.26
C LYS A 78 -30.22 -19.71 -8.49
N ALA A 79 -29.74 -20.01 -9.70
CA ALA A 79 -30.26 -19.43 -10.94
C ALA A 79 -30.28 -20.45 -12.13
N PRO A 80 -30.96 -21.60 -12.00
CA PRO A 80 -30.89 -22.68 -13.00
C PRO A 80 -31.43 -22.26 -14.37
N GLY A 81 -30.64 -22.55 -15.40
CA GLY A 81 -30.89 -22.14 -16.79
C GLY A 81 -30.13 -20.89 -17.23
N SER A 82 -29.33 -20.30 -16.34
CA SER A 82 -28.41 -19.20 -16.67
C SER A 82 -27.18 -19.72 -17.42
N THR A 83 -26.63 -18.90 -18.32
CA THR A 83 -25.50 -19.25 -19.17
C THR A 83 -24.19 -18.77 -18.58
N LEU A 84 -23.10 -19.47 -18.90
CA LEU A 84 -21.74 -19.09 -18.51
C LEU A 84 -20.82 -19.22 -19.73
N LYS A 85 -20.07 -18.17 -20.04
CA LYS A 85 -19.09 -18.13 -21.13
C LYS A 85 -17.74 -17.64 -20.62
N ILE A 86 -16.68 -18.32 -21.04
CA ILE A 86 -15.31 -17.94 -20.70
C ILE A 86 -14.80 -17.00 -21.80
N GLY A 87 -14.36 -15.80 -21.41
CA GLY A 87 -13.80 -14.79 -22.28
C GLY A 87 -12.28 -14.91 -22.45
N VAL A 88 -11.70 -13.88 -23.05
CA VAL A 88 -10.24 -13.77 -23.24
C VAL A 88 -9.52 -13.57 -21.90
N SER A 89 -8.27 -14.03 -21.84
CA SER A 89 -7.40 -13.81 -20.68
C SER A 89 -6.41 -12.69 -20.96
N VAL A 90 -6.33 -11.70 -20.07
CA VAL A 90 -5.49 -10.52 -20.19
C VAL A 90 -4.75 -10.30 -18.87
N ALA A 91 -3.43 -10.13 -18.93
CA ALA A 91 -2.58 -9.83 -17.77
C ALA A 91 -2.79 -10.75 -16.55
N GLY A 92 -2.91 -12.07 -16.78
CA GLY A 92 -3.08 -13.07 -15.72
C GLY A 92 -4.48 -13.12 -15.10
N LYS A 93 -5.46 -12.43 -15.69
CA LYS A 93 -6.88 -12.54 -15.34
C LYS A 93 -7.69 -13.04 -16.54
N THR A 94 -8.63 -13.94 -16.29
CA THR A 94 -9.57 -14.49 -17.25
C THR A 94 -10.96 -13.90 -16.98
N ALA A 95 -11.56 -13.31 -18.01
CA ALA A 95 -12.94 -12.85 -17.96
C ALA A 95 -13.89 -14.06 -17.99
N VAL A 96 -14.87 -14.10 -17.10
CA VAL A 96 -15.96 -15.09 -17.12
C VAL A 96 -17.28 -14.33 -17.09
N PHE A 97 -18.10 -14.53 -18.11
CA PHE A 97 -19.39 -13.87 -18.29
C PHE A 97 -20.52 -14.80 -17.86
N VAL A 98 -21.50 -14.26 -17.13
CA VAL A 98 -22.69 -14.99 -16.68
C VAL A 98 -23.94 -14.24 -17.15
N GLY A 99 -24.81 -14.92 -17.88
CA GLY A 99 -26.10 -14.41 -18.33
C GLY A 99 -27.23 -15.06 -17.55
N LEU A 100 -27.97 -14.28 -16.77
CA LEU A 100 -29.07 -14.78 -15.95
C LEU A 100 -30.29 -15.10 -16.82
N ALA A 101 -30.91 -16.25 -16.56
CA ALA A 101 -32.16 -16.61 -17.23
C ALA A 101 -33.25 -15.54 -16.99
N PRO A 102 -34.15 -15.26 -17.96
CA PRO A 102 -35.13 -14.18 -17.86
C PRO A 102 -35.98 -14.18 -16.57
N LYS A 103 -36.31 -15.37 -16.04
CA LYS A 103 -37.04 -15.56 -14.78
C LYS A 103 -36.32 -15.04 -13.53
N TYR A 104 -34.98 -14.96 -13.57
CA TYR A 104 -34.15 -14.46 -12.47
C TYR A 104 -33.72 -13.01 -12.67
N ARG A 105 -34.15 -12.35 -13.75
CA ARG A 105 -33.96 -10.90 -13.97
C ARG A 105 -35.00 -10.09 -13.18
N VAL A 106 -34.98 -10.24 -11.86
CA VAL A 106 -35.92 -9.62 -10.91
C VAL A 106 -35.15 -8.97 -9.75
N LYS A 107 -35.75 -7.95 -9.13
CA LYS A 107 -35.14 -7.14 -8.07
C LYS A 107 -34.58 -7.97 -6.92
N GLU A 108 -35.32 -8.99 -6.48
CA GLU A 108 -34.93 -9.85 -5.35
C GLU A 108 -33.63 -10.60 -5.61
N VAL A 109 -33.44 -11.13 -6.83
CA VAL A 109 -32.20 -11.80 -7.22
C VAL A 109 -31.06 -10.80 -7.29
N TYR A 110 -31.30 -9.64 -7.91
CA TYR A 110 -30.28 -8.62 -8.15
C TYR A 110 -29.75 -7.99 -6.85
N THR A 111 -30.63 -7.80 -5.87
CA THR A 111 -30.27 -7.30 -4.54
C THR A 111 -29.41 -8.29 -3.76
N ASN A 112 -29.46 -9.59 -4.11
CA ASN A 112 -28.76 -10.67 -3.42
C ASN A 112 -27.57 -11.24 -4.20
N LEU A 113 -27.17 -10.64 -5.33
CA LEU A 113 -26.06 -11.15 -6.16
C LEU A 113 -24.74 -11.23 -5.41
N ASP A 114 -24.41 -10.21 -4.61
CA ASP A 114 -23.21 -10.20 -3.76
C ASP A 114 -23.18 -11.37 -2.79
N TYR A 115 -24.35 -11.75 -2.25
CA TYR A 115 -24.48 -12.90 -1.36
C TYR A 115 -24.32 -14.23 -2.13
N TYR A 116 -24.92 -14.34 -3.32
CA TYR A 116 -24.83 -15.56 -4.13
C TYR A 116 -23.40 -15.85 -4.61
N PHE A 117 -22.60 -14.81 -4.87
CA PHE A 117 -21.29 -14.92 -5.51
C PHE A 117 -20.10 -14.54 -4.60
N ARG A 118 -20.29 -14.52 -3.28
CA ARG A 118 -19.26 -14.12 -2.29
C ARG A 118 -18.00 -15.00 -2.30
N ASP A 119 -18.16 -16.29 -2.52
CA ASP A 119 -17.10 -17.30 -2.32
C ASP A 119 -16.58 -17.87 -3.64
N ILE A 120 -16.06 -17.00 -4.52
CA ILE A 120 -15.46 -17.42 -5.80
C ILE A 120 -13.93 -17.37 -5.67
N PRO A 121 -13.24 -18.52 -5.71
CA PRO A 121 -11.78 -18.57 -5.67
C PRO A 121 -11.15 -17.78 -6.81
N GLY A 122 -10.16 -16.95 -6.50
CA GLY A 122 -9.42 -16.17 -7.49
C GLY A 122 -10.17 -14.97 -8.08
N SER A 123 -11.39 -14.65 -7.59
CA SER A 123 -12.15 -13.44 -7.94
C SER A 123 -12.32 -12.56 -6.71
N GLY A 124 -12.16 -11.24 -6.87
CA GLY A 124 -12.39 -10.28 -5.77
C GLY A 124 -13.85 -9.80 -5.68
N ASN A 125 -14.50 -9.60 -6.83
CA ASN A 125 -15.92 -9.28 -6.96
C ASN A 125 -16.38 -9.46 -8.43
N PHE A 126 -17.67 -9.31 -8.71
CA PHE A 126 -18.18 -9.17 -10.09
C PHE A 126 -18.43 -7.72 -10.46
N SER A 127 -18.46 -7.48 -11.77
CA SER A 127 -18.96 -6.24 -12.36
C SER A 127 -20.32 -6.51 -12.97
N LEU A 128 -21.31 -5.72 -12.58
CA LEU A 128 -22.64 -5.78 -13.18
C LEU A 128 -22.56 -5.29 -14.63
N MET A 129 -23.15 -6.05 -15.55
CA MET A 129 -23.20 -5.79 -17.00
C MET A 129 -24.63 -5.71 -17.55
N THR A 130 -25.65 -5.86 -16.71
CA THR A 130 -27.05 -5.91 -17.14
C THR A 130 -27.48 -4.64 -17.85
N GLU A 131 -28.06 -4.81 -19.04
CA GLU A 131 -28.55 -3.75 -19.90
C GLU A 131 -30.06 -3.90 -20.18
N PRO A 132 -30.80 -2.81 -20.41
CA PRO A 132 -30.38 -1.39 -20.33
C PRO A 132 -30.45 -0.83 -18.89
N ARG A 133 -29.45 -0.05 -18.46
CA ARG A 133 -29.39 0.52 -17.10
C ARG A 133 -28.85 1.95 -17.04
N VAL A 134 -29.13 2.62 -15.93
CA VAL A 134 -28.53 3.91 -15.53
C VAL A 134 -28.06 3.79 -14.07
N THR A 135 -26.87 4.30 -13.77
CA THR A 135 -26.29 4.19 -12.42
C THR A 135 -26.28 5.55 -11.72
N LEU A 136 -26.75 5.57 -10.48
CA LEU A 136 -26.60 6.69 -9.55
C LEU A 136 -25.47 6.37 -8.58
N SER A 137 -24.50 7.26 -8.47
CA SER A 137 -23.31 7.10 -7.64
C SER A 137 -23.16 8.24 -6.64
N ALA A 138 -22.28 8.05 -5.65
CA ALA A 138 -21.94 9.03 -4.63
C ALA A 138 -23.14 9.49 -3.76
N LEU A 139 -24.18 8.66 -3.65
CA LEU A 139 -25.30 8.90 -2.73
C LEU A 139 -24.92 8.46 -1.31
N PRO A 140 -25.24 9.24 -0.27
CA PRO A 140 -25.06 8.81 1.11
C PRO A 140 -25.88 7.54 1.41
N ARG A 141 -25.31 6.59 2.17
CA ARG A 141 -25.94 5.29 2.47
C ARG A 141 -27.35 5.44 3.06
N GLY A 142 -27.51 6.43 3.94
CA GLY A 142 -28.78 6.69 4.62
C GLY A 142 -29.93 7.10 3.69
N VAL A 143 -29.70 7.40 2.41
CA VAL A 143 -30.77 7.82 1.47
C VAL A 143 -30.96 6.88 0.28
N LEU A 144 -30.19 5.79 0.18
CA LEU A 144 -30.27 4.87 -0.95
C LEU A 144 -31.69 4.32 -1.17
N ASP A 145 -32.35 3.87 -0.11
CA ASP A 145 -33.72 3.36 -0.17
C ASP A 145 -34.75 4.37 -0.67
N LEU A 146 -34.55 5.65 -0.35
CA LEU A 146 -35.41 6.73 -0.83
C LEU A 146 -35.27 6.87 -2.34
N PHE A 147 -34.02 6.94 -2.84
CA PHE A 147 -33.76 7.05 -4.27
C PHE A 147 -34.17 5.81 -5.06
N ILE A 148 -34.03 4.61 -4.48
CA ILE A 148 -34.54 3.36 -5.10
C ILE A 148 -36.06 3.47 -5.33
N ARG A 149 -36.82 3.86 -4.30
CA ARG A 149 -38.29 4.00 -4.42
C ARG A 149 -38.72 5.10 -5.39
N GLU A 150 -38.06 6.25 -5.37
CA GLU A 150 -38.39 7.35 -6.29
C GLU A 150 -37.98 7.05 -7.73
N ALA A 151 -36.87 6.35 -7.95
CA ALA A 151 -36.45 5.90 -9.27
C ALA A 151 -37.48 4.92 -9.87
N GLU A 152 -38.01 4.00 -9.08
CA GLU A 152 -39.01 3.01 -9.52
C GLU A 152 -40.36 3.64 -9.92
N ARG A 153 -40.67 4.86 -9.45
CA ARG A 153 -41.87 5.60 -9.87
C ARG A 153 -41.74 6.24 -11.25
N ILE A 154 -40.53 6.32 -11.81
CA ILE A 154 -40.31 6.93 -13.12
C ILE A 154 -40.78 5.98 -14.23
N ALA A 155 -41.65 6.48 -15.10
CA ALA A 155 -42.16 5.71 -16.23
C ALA A 155 -41.03 5.23 -17.16
N GLY A 156 -40.93 3.90 -17.34
CA GLY A 156 -39.92 3.24 -18.17
C GLY A 156 -38.79 2.56 -17.39
N VAL A 157 -38.79 2.67 -16.06
CA VAL A 157 -37.94 1.91 -15.14
C VAL A 157 -38.58 0.55 -14.84
N ARG A 158 -37.79 -0.51 -14.89
CA ARG A 158 -38.21 -1.88 -14.57
C ARG A 158 -38.13 -2.13 -13.06
N PHE A 159 -36.96 -1.88 -12.47
CA PHE A 159 -36.72 -1.85 -11.02
C PHE A 159 -35.38 -1.17 -10.73
N ALA A 160 -35.18 -0.72 -9.49
CA ALA A 160 -33.91 -0.20 -9.00
C ALA A 160 -33.44 -1.00 -7.79
N PHE A 161 -32.13 -1.15 -7.65
CA PHE A 161 -31.53 -1.88 -6.54
C PHE A 161 -30.18 -1.29 -6.16
N GLN A 162 -29.73 -1.60 -4.95
CA GLN A 162 -28.42 -1.17 -4.46
C GLN A 162 -27.32 -2.07 -5.05
N ASP A 163 -26.32 -1.46 -5.65
CA ASP A 163 -25.11 -2.08 -6.19
C ASP A 163 -23.90 -1.49 -5.45
N GLY A 164 -23.49 -2.13 -4.35
CA GLY A 164 -22.48 -1.60 -3.44
C GLY A 164 -22.87 -0.25 -2.84
N SER A 165 -22.13 0.81 -3.18
CA SER A 165 -22.42 2.21 -2.79
C SER A 165 -23.25 2.98 -3.82
N ASN A 166 -23.63 2.33 -4.92
CA ASN A 166 -24.38 2.91 -6.03
C ASN A 166 -25.81 2.36 -6.06
N ILE A 167 -26.66 2.98 -6.87
CA ILE A 167 -27.97 2.45 -7.22
C ILE A 167 -27.97 2.17 -8.73
N ALA A 168 -28.23 0.92 -9.08
CA ALA A 168 -28.46 0.52 -10.47
C ALA A 168 -29.96 0.58 -10.77
N VAL A 169 -30.32 1.36 -11.78
CA VAL A 169 -31.70 1.53 -12.26
C VAL A 169 -31.83 0.80 -13.60
N LEU A 170 -32.50 -0.36 -13.61
CA LEU A 170 -32.75 -1.12 -14.83
C LEU A 170 -33.98 -0.60 -15.55
N LEU A 171 -33.92 -0.52 -16.88
CA LEU A 171 -34.97 0.02 -17.71
C LEU A 171 -35.69 -1.09 -18.48
N GLU A 172 -36.92 -0.83 -18.91
CA GLU A 172 -37.67 -1.78 -19.74
C GLU A 172 -37.11 -1.88 -21.16
N LYS A 173 -36.63 -0.76 -21.70
CA LYS A 173 -36.16 -0.61 -23.10
C LYS A 173 -35.07 0.45 -23.18
N GLU A 174 -34.14 0.28 -24.13
CA GLU A 174 -33.08 1.26 -24.41
C GLU A 174 -33.62 2.64 -24.80
N ALA A 175 -34.76 2.70 -25.49
CA ALA A 175 -35.41 3.95 -25.88
C ALA A 175 -35.75 4.84 -24.66
N ASN A 176 -35.89 4.26 -23.47
CA ASN A 176 -36.21 4.98 -22.24
C ASN A 176 -34.98 5.62 -21.59
N ILE A 177 -33.74 5.27 -21.95
CA ILE A 177 -32.51 5.75 -21.30
C ILE A 177 -32.51 7.28 -21.20
N LYS A 178 -32.64 7.99 -22.33
CA LYS A 178 -32.60 9.47 -22.34
C LYS A 178 -33.69 10.10 -21.48
N LYS A 179 -34.90 9.53 -21.50
CA LYS A 179 -36.05 10.01 -20.73
C LYS A 179 -35.83 9.81 -19.24
N VAL A 180 -35.38 8.62 -18.84
CA VAL A 180 -35.16 8.24 -17.44
C VAL A 180 -33.95 8.96 -16.88
N THR A 181 -32.84 9.09 -17.61
CA THR A 181 -31.68 9.89 -17.18
C THR A 181 -32.08 11.34 -16.90
N LYS A 182 -32.91 11.96 -17.75
CA LYS A 182 -33.42 13.31 -17.51
C LYS A 182 -34.30 13.39 -16.26
N ALA A 183 -35.17 12.41 -16.06
CA ALA A 183 -36.04 12.34 -14.87
C ALA A 183 -35.24 12.12 -13.57
N LEU A 184 -34.27 11.22 -13.58
CA LEU A 184 -33.35 10.99 -12.46
C LEU A 184 -32.47 12.21 -12.18
N GLY A 185 -32.07 12.96 -13.21
CA GLY A 185 -31.35 14.22 -13.06
C GLY A 185 -32.19 15.26 -12.32
N GLY A 186 -33.45 15.43 -12.73
CA GLY A 186 -34.41 16.28 -12.02
C GLY A 186 -34.67 15.83 -10.57
N LEU A 187 -34.68 14.52 -10.31
CA LEU A 187 -34.77 13.97 -8.95
C LEU A 187 -33.53 14.29 -8.10
N LEU A 188 -32.32 14.24 -8.66
CA LEU A 188 -31.11 14.65 -7.92
C LEU A 188 -31.10 16.16 -7.66
N GLU A 189 -31.62 16.96 -8.58
CA GLU A 189 -31.74 18.42 -8.43
C GLU A 189 -32.74 18.84 -7.35
N SER A 190 -33.71 18.00 -7.01
CA SER A 190 -34.68 18.27 -5.94
C SER A 190 -34.12 18.07 -4.53
N TYR A 191 -32.87 17.63 -4.39
CA TYR A 191 -32.20 17.45 -3.10
C TYR A 191 -30.79 18.06 -3.08
N ARG A 192 -30.28 18.34 -1.87
CA ARG A 192 -28.92 18.83 -1.61
C ARG A 192 -28.34 18.15 -0.39
N LEU A 193 -27.03 17.95 -0.41
CA LEU A 193 -26.26 17.52 0.75
C LEU A 193 -25.64 18.76 1.40
N LEU A 194 -26.05 19.07 2.63
CA LEU A 194 -25.48 20.13 3.44
C LEU A 194 -24.33 19.56 4.28
N GLU A 195 -23.11 19.99 4.01
CA GLU A 195 -21.98 19.75 4.89
C GLU A 195 -21.79 20.94 5.84
N VAL A 196 -21.82 20.67 7.14
CA VAL A 196 -21.59 21.66 8.19
C VAL A 196 -20.30 21.29 8.89
N ARG A 197 -19.25 22.10 8.73
CA ARG A 197 -17.95 21.88 9.40
C ARG A 197 -17.95 22.57 10.75
N PHE A 198 -17.44 21.88 11.77
CA PHE A 198 -17.41 22.41 13.12
C PHE A 198 -16.45 23.61 13.22
N PRO A 199 -16.78 24.63 14.04
CA PRO A 199 -15.89 25.75 14.28
C PRO A 199 -14.69 25.30 15.14
N ALA A 200 -13.57 26.01 15.03
CA ALA A 200 -12.36 25.69 15.79
C ALA A 200 -12.62 25.79 17.31
N GLY A 201 -12.27 24.75 18.06
CA GLY A 201 -12.45 24.68 19.53
C GLY A 201 -13.81 24.14 20.01
N TYR A 202 -14.67 23.64 19.10
CA TYR A 202 -15.91 22.97 19.49
C TYR A 202 -15.64 21.52 19.93
N ASN A 203 -15.79 21.23 21.22
CA ASN A 203 -15.60 19.91 21.80
C ASN A 203 -16.93 19.15 21.83
N GLY A 204 -17.29 18.52 20.71
CA GLY A 204 -18.44 17.65 20.61
C GLY A 204 -18.03 16.18 20.66
N GLU A 205 -18.52 15.40 21.63
CA GLU A 205 -18.12 14.00 21.79
C GLU A 205 -18.60 13.09 20.63
N ASN A 206 -19.65 13.49 19.89
CA ASN A 206 -20.21 12.66 18.82
C ASN A 206 -20.85 13.48 17.68
N ALA A 207 -20.21 13.47 16.50
CA ALA A 207 -20.71 14.12 15.30
C ALA A 207 -22.09 13.59 14.83
N VAL A 208 -22.42 12.32 15.10
CA VAL A 208 -23.72 11.72 14.74
C VAL A 208 -24.83 12.27 15.64
N GLU A 209 -24.57 12.45 16.93
CA GLU A 209 -25.54 13.01 17.86
C GLU A 209 -25.81 14.49 17.55
N ILE A 210 -24.74 15.23 17.25
CA ILE A 210 -24.83 16.62 16.78
C ILE A 210 -25.61 16.69 15.47
N GLY A 211 -25.34 15.79 14.52
CA GLY A 211 -26.07 15.68 13.26
C GLY A 211 -27.57 15.47 13.47
N ARG A 212 -27.94 14.55 14.36
CA ARG A 212 -29.34 14.29 14.72
C ARG A 212 -30.03 15.50 15.35
N ASN A 213 -29.36 16.18 16.30
CA ASN A 213 -29.90 17.37 16.96
C ASN A 213 -30.07 18.53 15.97
N LEU A 214 -29.09 18.74 15.09
CA LEU A 214 -29.16 19.75 14.04
C LEU A 214 -30.27 19.45 13.02
N ALA A 215 -30.44 18.17 12.66
CA ALA A 215 -31.54 17.73 11.80
C ALA A 215 -32.91 18.03 12.43
N HIS A 216 -33.08 17.79 13.73
CA HIS A 216 -34.31 18.12 14.46
C HIS A 216 -34.57 19.62 14.53
N LEU A 217 -33.54 20.44 14.72
CA LEU A 217 -33.67 21.90 14.79
C LEU A 217 -34.13 22.50 13.45
N LEU A 218 -33.56 22.01 12.36
CA LEU A 218 -33.80 22.50 11.00
C LEU A 218 -35.08 21.93 10.37
N ALA A 219 -35.61 20.82 10.89
CA ALA A 219 -36.83 20.21 10.38
C ALA A 219 -38.03 21.19 10.40
N GLY A 220 -38.61 21.45 9.23
CA GLY A 220 -39.80 22.31 9.10
C GLY A 220 -39.54 23.81 9.15
N LYS A 221 -38.27 24.24 9.25
CA LYS A 221 -37.87 25.67 9.29
C LYS A 221 -37.05 26.04 8.05
N GLY A 222 -36.96 27.32 7.71
CA GLY A 222 -36.13 27.78 6.59
C GLY A 222 -36.50 27.21 5.21
N GLY A 223 -37.72 26.67 5.03
CA GLY A 223 -38.15 25.98 3.80
C GLY A 223 -37.62 24.54 3.66
N ILE A 224 -37.11 23.94 4.74
CA ILE A 224 -36.71 22.53 4.78
C ILE A 224 -37.93 21.66 5.09
N SER A 225 -38.43 20.94 4.09
CA SER A 225 -39.55 20.00 4.20
C SER A 225 -39.11 18.55 4.41
N LEU A 226 -37.92 18.19 3.92
CA LEU A 226 -37.31 16.88 4.13
C LEU A 226 -35.89 17.09 4.64
N ILE A 227 -35.57 16.46 5.77
CA ILE A 227 -34.22 16.42 6.32
C ILE A 227 -33.92 15.03 6.86
N ARG A 228 -32.72 14.54 6.59
CA ARG A 228 -32.21 13.28 7.14
C ARG A 228 -30.73 13.44 7.47
N ASP A 229 -30.34 13.05 8.67
CA ASP A 229 -28.93 12.94 9.03
C ASP A 229 -28.31 11.77 8.27
N VAL A 230 -27.26 12.06 7.51
CA VAL A 230 -26.47 11.09 6.75
C VAL A 230 -25.00 11.18 7.12
N THR A 231 -24.69 11.80 8.27
CA THR A 231 -23.34 11.88 8.82
C THR A 231 -22.76 10.47 8.92
N PRO A 232 -21.57 10.21 8.34
CA PRO A 232 -20.95 8.90 8.43
C PRO A 232 -20.70 8.59 9.90
N GLY A 233 -21.47 7.66 10.47
CA GLY A 233 -21.15 7.12 11.77
C GLY A 233 -19.87 6.30 11.65
N GLN A 234 -18.77 6.78 12.24
CA GLN A 234 -17.81 5.83 12.79
C GLN A 234 -18.56 5.14 13.92
N SER A 235 -18.66 3.81 13.89
CA SER A 235 -19.41 3.11 14.94
C SER A 235 -18.76 3.46 16.28
N SER A 236 -19.58 3.72 17.32
CA SER A 236 -19.04 3.99 18.66
C SER A 236 -18.09 2.90 19.11
N ASP A 237 -18.32 1.67 18.66
CA ASP A 237 -17.54 0.49 19.00
C ASP A 237 -16.17 0.51 18.32
N ASP A 238 -16.07 0.97 17.05
CA ASP A 238 -14.78 1.12 16.36
C ASP A 238 -13.97 2.28 16.93
N GLN A 239 -14.63 3.38 17.33
CA GLN A 239 -13.97 4.52 17.99
C GLN A 239 -13.51 4.15 19.41
N GLN A 240 -14.32 3.42 20.17
CA GLN A 240 -13.91 2.88 21.47
C GLN A 240 -12.79 1.85 21.32
N ALA A 241 -12.88 0.95 20.35
CA ALA A 241 -11.81 0.00 20.05
C ALA A 241 -10.51 0.72 19.66
N LEU A 242 -10.59 1.79 18.86
CA LEU A 242 -9.44 2.62 18.52
C LEU A 242 -8.87 3.35 19.74
N ILE A 243 -9.71 3.99 20.57
CA ILE A 243 -9.27 4.68 21.80
C ILE A 243 -8.61 3.68 22.77
N ILE A 244 -9.23 2.52 22.97
CA ILE A 244 -8.67 1.42 23.78
C ILE A 244 -7.33 0.98 23.20
N THR A 245 -7.25 0.80 21.87
CA THR A 245 -6.02 0.42 21.19
C THR A 245 -4.94 1.50 21.34
N MET A 246 -5.27 2.78 21.18
CA MET A 246 -4.35 3.91 21.33
C MET A 246 -3.89 4.08 22.78
N ALA A 247 -4.77 3.88 23.75
CA ALA A 247 -4.42 3.88 25.17
C ALA A 247 -3.49 2.71 25.51
N GLU A 248 -3.74 1.52 24.96
CA GLU A 248 -2.89 0.35 25.17
C GLU A 248 -1.53 0.50 24.46
N MET A 249 -1.51 1.08 23.26
CA MET A 249 -0.29 1.46 22.56
C MET A 249 0.51 2.50 23.35
N LYS A 250 -0.15 3.51 23.93
CA LYS A 250 0.51 4.48 24.81
C LYS A 250 1.12 3.79 26.03
N ARG A 251 0.36 2.90 26.69
CA ARG A 251 0.83 2.15 27.85
C ARG A 251 2.06 1.30 27.52
N PHE A 252 2.03 0.63 26.37
CA PHE A 252 3.15 -0.14 25.85
C PHE A 252 4.37 0.72 25.52
N LEU A 253 4.19 1.86 24.84
CA LEU A 253 5.30 2.76 24.53
C LEU A 253 5.91 3.37 25.80
N LEU A 254 5.10 3.69 26.81
CA LEU A 254 5.57 4.18 28.10
C LEU A 254 6.36 3.14 28.90
N SER A 255 6.06 1.85 28.78
CA SER A 255 6.87 0.81 29.42
C SER A 255 8.23 0.65 28.73
N TYR A 256 8.30 0.91 27.42
CA TYR A 256 9.52 0.77 26.63
C TYR A 256 10.40 2.03 26.54
N ALA A 257 9.83 3.21 26.81
CA ALA A 257 10.53 4.47 26.65
C ALA A 257 11.76 4.61 27.57
N GLY A 258 12.84 5.21 27.04
CA GLY A 258 13.99 5.63 27.84
C GLY A 258 13.58 6.62 28.93
N ARG A 259 13.60 6.15 30.19
CA ARG A 259 13.35 6.97 31.37
C ARG A 259 14.68 7.38 31.99
N VAL A 260 14.64 8.51 32.67
CA VAL A 260 15.77 9.02 33.43
C VAL A 260 15.33 9.43 34.81
N LYS A 261 16.12 9.08 35.81
CA LYS A 261 15.96 9.57 37.17
C LYS A 261 16.76 10.87 37.30
N VAL A 262 16.06 11.94 37.61
CA VAL A 262 16.58 13.31 37.68
C VAL A 262 16.72 13.69 39.14
N ILE A 263 17.94 13.97 39.58
CA ILE A 263 18.28 14.37 40.96
C ILE A 263 18.58 15.87 40.95
N PRO A 264 17.70 16.73 41.50
CA PRO A 264 17.93 18.17 41.51
C PRO A 264 19.21 18.54 42.27
N THR A 265 19.95 19.54 41.77
CA THR A 265 21.10 20.11 42.49
C THR A 265 20.62 20.98 43.66
N ALA A 266 21.39 21.08 44.75
CA ALA A 266 20.97 21.81 45.95
C ALA A 266 20.54 23.26 45.64
N GLY A 267 19.26 23.57 45.87
CA GLY A 267 18.65 24.89 45.61
C GLY A 267 17.94 25.05 44.27
N ALA A 268 17.97 24.05 43.38
CA ALA A 268 17.22 24.06 42.11
C ALA A 268 15.78 23.56 42.32
N LEU A 269 14.81 24.29 41.79
CA LEU A 269 13.38 23.96 41.85
C LEU A 269 12.94 23.49 40.45
N LEU A 270 12.49 22.23 40.35
CA LEU A 270 12.06 21.60 39.11
C LEU A 270 10.61 21.18 39.20
N ASN A 271 9.82 21.48 38.17
CA ASN A 271 8.40 21.17 38.09
C ASN A 271 8.11 20.13 37.00
N PRO A 272 7.03 19.33 37.14
CA PRO A 272 6.52 18.53 36.04
C PRO A 272 6.23 19.40 34.81
N GLY A 273 6.73 19.00 33.65
CA GLY A 273 6.64 19.76 32.40
C GLY A 273 7.92 20.49 32.00
N ASP A 274 8.85 20.73 32.94
CA ASP A 274 10.13 21.37 32.63
C ASP A 274 10.96 20.51 31.66
N LEU A 275 11.70 21.18 30.78
CA LEU A 275 12.57 20.55 29.78
C LEU A 275 14.03 20.71 30.20
N LEU A 276 14.77 19.60 30.17
CA LEU A 276 16.19 19.54 30.48
C LEU A 276 16.96 19.13 29.23
N ALA A 277 18.09 19.79 28.97
CA ALA A 277 19.00 19.49 27.86
C ALA A 277 20.29 18.84 28.37
N ILE A 278 20.78 17.87 27.60
CA ILE A 278 22.00 17.10 27.85
C ILE A 278 22.78 16.98 26.54
N GLY A 279 24.09 17.21 26.57
CA GLY A 279 24.96 17.07 25.40
C GLY A 279 25.17 15.59 25.03
N ALA A 280 25.19 15.28 23.74
CA ALA A 280 25.49 13.92 23.27
C ALA A 280 26.99 13.69 23.05
N GLY A 281 27.52 12.61 23.64
CA GLY A 281 28.88 12.12 23.42
C GLY A 281 29.96 12.79 24.29
N GLY A 282 30.81 11.94 24.90
CA GLY A 282 31.86 12.34 25.83
C GLY A 282 32.78 13.46 25.31
N GLU A 283 32.96 14.47 26.17
CA GLU A 283 33.76 15.71 26.05
C GLU A 283 33.04 17.00 25.65
N ARG A 284 31.79 16.97 25.15
CA ARG A 284 31.06 18.21 24.81
C ARG A 284 29.95 18.53 25.83
N SER A 285 30.31 19.28 26.87
CA SER A 285 29.32 19.86 27.79
C SER A 285 28.64 21.06 27.12
N LEU A 286 27.31 21.11 27.13
CA LEU A 286 26.54 22.22 26.56
C LEU A 286 26.85 23.52 27.32
N GLU A 287 27.20 24.61 26.63
CA GLU A 287 27.46 25.89 27.29
C GLU A 287 26.17 26.70 27.55
N LYS A 288 26.19 27.57 28.56
CA LYS A 288 25.04 28.44 28.87
C LYS A 288 24.80 29.39 27.70
N GLY A 289 23.62 29.34 27.10
CA GLY A 289 23.24 30.12 25.92
C GLY A 289 23.46 29.42 24.57
N GLU A 290 24.04 28.21 24.53
CA GLU A 290 24.11 27.41 23.29
C GLU A 290 22.71 26.96 22.86
N LEU A 291 22.48 26.85 21.55
CA LEU A 291 21.25 26.30 20.97
C LEU A 291 21.35 24.77 20.92
N VAL A 292 20.30 24.10 21.40
CA VAL A 292 20.20 22.62 21.38
C VAL A 292 20.13 22.11 19.93
N LYS A 293 21.03 21.18 19.59
CA LYS A 293 21.16 20.57 18.25
C LYS A 293 20.42 19.24 18.19
N SER A 294 20.21 18.73 16.98
CA SER A 294 19.49 17.46 16.72
C SER A 294 20.16 16.21 17.32
N GLY A 295 21.43 16.30 17.73
CA GLY A 295 22.12 15.22 18.43
C GLY A 295 21.94 15.26 19.94
N ASP A 296 21.58 16.41 20.51
CA ASP A 296 21.47 16.59 21.96
C ASP A 296 20.17 15.97 22.50
N VAL A 297 20.25 15.49 23.74
CA VAL A 297 19.16 14.78 24.41
C VAL A 297 18.31 15.76 25.19
N ILE A 298 16.99 15.72 24.98
CA ILE A 298 16.01 16.51 25.73
C ILE A 298 15.16 15.59 26.57
N VAL A 299 15.08 15.90 27.87
CA VAL A 299 14.30 15.18 28.86
C VAL A 299 13.16 16.08 29.34
N LYS A 300 11.93 15.58 29.29
CA LYS A 300 10.76 16.23 29.89
C LYS A 300 10.49 15.63 31.27
N ILE A 301 10.38 16.46 32.30
CA ILE A 301 10.02 16.00 33.63
C ILE A 301 8.55 15.59 33.66
N THR A 302 8.26 14.37 34.12
CA THR A 302 6.89 13.82 34.13
C THR A 302 6.27 13.84 35.51
N SER A 303 6.98 13.37 36.54
CA SER A 303 6.41 13.18 37.88
C SER A 303 7.47 13.18 38.98
N PRO A 304 7.14 13.65 40.19
CA PRO A 304 8.01 13.54 41.37
C PRO A 304 8.06 12.11 41.92
N GLU A 305 9.20 11.72 42.50
CA GLU A 305 9.45 10.45 43.19
C GLU A 305 9.58 10.67 44.71
N GLN A 306 9.45 9.62 45.53
CA GLN A 306 9.36 9.72 47.00
C GLN A 306 10.64 10.25 47.68
N ASP A 307 11.80 10.15 47.02
CA ASP A 307 13.11 10.55 47.57
C ASP A 307 13.55 11.98 47.18
N GLY A 308 12.65 12.82 46.66
CA GLY A 308 12.98 14.15 46.12
C GLY A 308 13.66 14.13 44.75
N ALA A 309 13.84 12.93 44.17
CA ALA A 309 14.16 12.76 42.76
C ALA A 309 12.90 12.97 41.89
N MET A 310 13.10 13.28 40.62
CA MET A 310 12.05 13.43 39.62
C MET A 310 12.24 12.39 38.52
N GLN A 311 11.14 11.92 37.94
CA GLN A 311 11.16 11.07 36.75
C GLN A 311 11.11 11.94 35.49
N GLY A 312 11.96 11.62 34.52
CA GLY A 312 12.01 12.27 33.22
C GLY A 312 11.85 11.28 32.07
N LEU A 313 11.26 11.76 30.98
CA LEU A 313 11.08 11.05 29.72
C LEU A 313 11.94 11.69 28.63
N ILE A 314 12.71 10.89 27.90
CA ILE A 314 13.47 11.38 26.74
C ILE A 314 12.50 11.65 25.59
N ILE A 315 12.47 12.90 25.11
CA ILE A 315 11.61 13.33 23.98
C ILE A 315 12.42 13.65 22.71
N GLN A 316 13.74 13.80 22.84
CA GLN A 316 14.68 14.02 21.73
C GLN A 316 16.02 13.36 22.08
N GLY A 317 16.72 12.80 21.10
CA GLY A 317 17.96 12.05 21.31
C GLY A 317 17.73 10.60 21.72
N ASP A 318 18.81 9.89 22.06
CA ASP A 318 18.77 8.48 22.44
C ASP A 318 19.58 8.26 23.72
N SER A 319 19.08 7.41 24.62
CA SER A 319 19.76 7.11 25.90
C SER A 319 21.14 6.50 25.73
N SER A 320 21.43 5.90 24.56
CA SER A 320 22.75 5.30 24.25
C SER A 320 23.87 6.32 24.06
N ALA A 321 23.53 7.57 23.72
CA ALA A 321 24.50 8.64 23.45
C ALA A 321 24.85 9.48 24.69
N LEU A 322 24.24 9.17 25.84
CA LEU A 322 24.43 9.90 27.09
C LEU A 322 25.71 9.40 27.79
N SER A 323 26.68 10.30 27.96
CA SER A 323 27.91 10.03 28.73
C SER A 323 28.09 10.98 29.92
N GLU A 324 27.34 12.09 29.98
CA GLU A 324 27.41 13.07 31.09
C GLU A 324 26.25 12.90 32.08
N PRO A 325 26.53 12.99 33.40
CA PRO A 325 25.51 12.89 34.43
C PRO A 325 24.82 14.23 34.75
N SER A 326 25.16 15.37 34.12
CA SER A 326 24.61 16.69 34.49
C SER A 326 23.67 17.26 33.42
N ALA A 327 22.51 17.76 33.86
CA ALA A 327 21.43 18.28 33.03
C ALA A 327 21.20 19.77 33.26
N ARG A 328 20.94 20.49 32.16
CA ARG A 328 20.71 21.94 32.18
C ARG A 328 19.27 22.28 31.84
N LEU A 329 18.71 23.30 32.48
CA LEU A 329 17.34 23.73 32.20
C LEU A 329 17.25 24.35 30.81
N LEU A 330 16.27 23.96 30.01
CA LEU A 330 15.99 24.57 28.72
C LEU A 330 15.14 25.83 28.91
N VAL A 331 15.63 26.97 28.42
CA VAL A 331 14.93 28.27 28.48
C VAL A 331 14.21 28.52 27.15
N GLU A 332 13.20 29.40 27.15
CA GLU A 332 12.49 29.85 25.92
C GLU A 332 13.50 30.18 24.79
N ASP A 333 13.18 29.76 23.55
CA ASP A 333 14.05 29.72 22.35
C ASP A 333 15.05 28.55 22.22
N LYS A 334 14.84 27.43 22.92
CA LYS A 334 15.75 26.24 22.87
C LYS A 334 17.20 26.56 23.26
N LYS A 335 17.40 27.55 24.14
CA LYS A 335 18.71 27.91 24.68
C LYS A 335 18.98 27.17 25.96
N VAL A 336 20.20 26.70 26.13
CA VAL A 336 20.63 25.95 27.31
C VAL A 336 20.88 26.90 28.49
N GLY A 337 20.25 26.63 29.64
CA GLY A 337 20.35 27.39 30.88
C GLY A 337 21.41 26.87 31.85
N GLU A 338 21.16 27.04 33.15
CA GLU A 338 22.05 26.59 34.22
C GLU A 338 21.92 25.08 34.48
N VAL A 339 22.94 24.49 35.09
CA VAL A 339 22.90 23.10 35.56
C VAL A 339 21.96 23.02 36.76
N VAL A 340 20.92 22.18 36.64
CA VAL A 340 19.83 22.11 37.62
C VAL A 340 19.63 20.70 38.19
N ALA A 341 20.17 19.68 37.55
CA ALA A 341 20.03 18.30 38.02
C ALA A 341 21.16 17.40 37.53
N ASN A 342 21.33 16.28 38.24
CA ASN A 342 22.05 15.12 37.74
C ASN A 342 21.08 14.06 37.22
N ILE A 343 21.48 13.30 36.20
CA ILE A 343 20.68 12.29 35.53
C ILE A 343 21.31 10.92 35.68
N ILE A 344 20.49 9.98 36.13
CA ILE A 344 20.77 8.55 36.09
C ILE A 344 19.89 7.94 35.01
N ILE A 345 20.52 7.30 34.03
CA ILE A 345 19.83 6.64 32.93
C ILE A 345 19.16 5.38 33.46
N ASP A 346 17.86 5.26 33.24
CA ASP A 346 17.07 4.10 33.61
C ASP A 346 16.26 3.63 32.40
N SER A 347 16.95 3.09 31.39
CA SER A 347 16.33 2.64 30.13
C SER A 347 15.95 1.17 30.20
N PRO A 348 14.65 0.81 30.26
CA PRO A 348 14.21 -0.58 30.28
C PRO A 348 14.61 -1.33 29.01
N LYS A 349 14.56 -0.65 27.87
CA LYS A 349 15.00 -1.17 26.56
C LYS A 349 16.47 -1.62 26.59
N GLN A 350 17.37 -0.77 27.09
CA GLN A 350 18.81 -1.10 27.14
C GLN A 350 19.08 -2.27 28.09
N ARG A 351 18.40 -2.31 29.25
CA ARG A 351 18.52 -3.45 30.17
C ARG A 351 18.04 -4.75 29.54
N LEU A 352 16.92 -4.73 28.84
CA LEU A 352 16.39 -5.92 28.18
C LEU A 352 17.31 -6.40 27.06
N ASP A 353 17.82 -5.49 26.22
CA ASP A 353 18.77 -5.85 25.15
C ASP A 353 20.06 -6.46 25.71
N ALA A 354 20.63 -5.85 26.76
CA ALA A 354 21.83 -6.34 27.43
C ALA A 354 21.62 -7.71 28.09
N VAL A 355 20.51 -7.91 28.81
CA VAL A 355 20.19 -9.17 29.49
C VAL A 355 19.91 -10.29 28.48
N LEU A 356 19.24 -9.98 27.36
CA LEU A 356 19.03 -10.95 26.28
C LEU A 356 20.35 -11.35 25.63
N ASP A 357 21.24 -10.40 25.35
CA ASP A 357 22.56 -10.69 24.77
C ASP A 357 23.44 -11.54 25.69
N GLU A 358 23.48 -11.19 26.97
CA GLU A 358 24.23 -11.96 27.96
C GLU A 358 23.67 -13.38 28.08
N SER A 359 22.35 -13.53 28.14
CA SER A 359 21.71 -14.84 28.27
C SER A 359 21.89 -15.71 27.02
N ILE A 360 21.76 -15.15 25.81
CA ILE A 360 22.01 -15.88 24.55
C ILE A 360 23.46 -16.37 24.48
N ASN A 361 24.41 -15.51 24.85
CA ASN A 361 25.84 -15.88 24.86
C ASN A 361 26.16 -16.94 25.91
N LEU A 362 25.62 -16.81 27.13
CA LEU A 362 25.83 -17.78 28.20
C LEU A 362 25.21 -19.14 27.85
N LEU A 363 23.98 -19.18 27.33
CA LEU A 363 23.34 -20.41 26.87
C LEU A 363 24.09 -21.08 25.73
N GLY A 364 24.64 -20.30 24.79
CA GLY A 364 25.50 -20.83 23.73
C GLY A 364 26.78 -21.48 24.24
N GLN A 365 27.26 -21.07 25.42
CA GLN A 365 28.43 -21.66 26.07
C GLN A 365 28.09 -22.92 26.88
N VAL A 366 26.82 -23.15 27.25
CA VAL A 366 26.39 -24.35 28.01
C VAL A 366 26.68 -25.65 27.25
N GLY A 367 26.65 -25.63 25.92
CA GLY A 367 27.04 -26.78 25.09
C GLY A 367 28.49 -27.26 25.30
N SER A 368 29.36 -26.42 25.85
CA SER A 368 30.76 -26.78 26.18
C SER A 368 30.91 -27.62 27.46
N PHE A 369 29.81 -27.89 28.18
CA PHE A 369 29.79 -28.60 29.46
C PHE A 369 29.71 -30.13 29.35
N GLN A 370 29.74 -30.69 28.13
CA GLN A 370 29.66 -32.15 27.90
C GLN A 370 30.79 -32.94 28.57
N ASP A 371 31.96 -32.33 28.80
CA ASP A 371 33.13 -32.98 29.41
C ASP A 371 33.14 -32.91 30.96
N LEU A 372 32.14 -32.29 31.59
CA LEU A 372 32.08 -32.13 33.05
C LEU A 372 32.20 -33.47 33.83
N PRO A 373 31.48 -34.55 33.49
CA PRO A 373 31.60 -35.82 34.21
C PRO A 373 32.98 -36.45 34.03
N PHE A 374 33.56 -36.30 32.85
CA PHE A 374 34.92 -36.76 32.58
C PHE A 374 35.95 -36.01 33.43
N GLN A 375 35.82 -34.69 33.56
CA GLN A 375 36.67 -33.87 34.43
C GLN A 375 36.50 -34.23 35.91
N ALA A 376 35.27 -34.42 36.39
CA ALA A 376 34.99 -34.86 37.76
C ALA A 376 35.57 -36.25 38.06
N ARG A 377 35.51 -37.18 37.10
CA ARG A 377 36.15 -38.50 37.21
C ARG A 377 37.66 -38.39 37.25
N GLN A 378 38.28 -37.50 36.49
CA GLN A 378 39.72 -37.27 36.56
C GLN A 378 40.17 -36.73 37.94
N VAL A 379 39.36 -35.87 38.58
CA VAL A 379 39.61 -35.42 39.96
C VAL A 379 39.60 -36.60 40.92
N LEU A 380 38.61 -37.51 40.80
CA LEU A 380 38.54 -38.72 41.61
C LEU A 380 39.72 -39.66 41.36
N THR A 381 40.07 -39.94 40.10
CA THR A 381 41.20 -40.81 39.76
C THR A 381 42.54 -40.24 40.25
N ALA A 382 42.74 -38.92 40.16
CA ALA A 382 43.92 -38.26 40.71
C ALA A 382 43.95 -38.41 42.25
N ALA A 383 42.81 -38.20 42.92
CA ALA A 383 42.67 -38.35 44.36
C ALA A 383 42.93 -39.79 44.84
N GLU A 384 42.38 -40.81 44.18
CA GLU A 384 42.64 -42.24 44.45
C GLU A 384 44.13 -42.59 44.27
N THR A 385 44.77 -42.05 43.22
CA THR A 385 46.19 -42.25 42.94
C THR A 385 47.07 -41.61 44.02
N ILE A 386 46.68 -40.42 44.50
CA ILE A 386 47.36 -39.73 45.61
C ILE A 386 47.19 -40.51 46.91
N GLN A 387 46.00 -41.01 47.21
CA GLN A 387 45.76 -41.84 48.40
C GLN A 387 46.64 -43.10 48.38
N ALA A 388 46.66 -43.86 47.29
CA ALA A 388 47.48 -45.07 47.17
C ALA A 388 48.98 -44.77 47.33
N ALA A 389 49.44 -43.62 46.83
CA ALA A 389 50.82 -43.17 47.01
C ALA A 389 51.12 -42.78 48.48
N LEU A 390 50.20 -42.09 49.16
CA LEU A 390 50.34 -41.72 50.58
C LEU A 390 50.30 -42.95 51.50
N GLU A 391 49.47 -43.95 51.20
CA GLU A 391 49.44 -45.24 51.91
C GLU A 391 50.77 -45.99 51.75
N SER A 392 51.34 -45.98 50.55
CA SER A 392 52.68 -46.54 50.28
C SER A 392 53.77 -45.81 51.08
N ILE A 393 53.68 -44.49 51.20
CA ILE A 393 54.60 -43.67 52.00
C ILE A 393 54.45 -43.98 53.50
N ASN A 394 53.22 -44.09 54.01
CA ASN A 394 52.93 -44.38 55.42
C ASN A 394 53.35 -45.80 55.84
N GLY A 395 53.19 -46.79 54.96
CA GLY A 395 53.64 -48.17 55.19
C GLY A 395 55.17 -48.35 55.19
N THR A 396 55.92 -47.33 54.77
CA THR A 396 57.40 -47.35 54.75
C THR A 396 57.93 -46.78 56.07
N GLY A 397 57.84 -47.56 57.15
CA GLY A 397 58.23 -47.13 58.50
C GLY A 397 59.66 -46.55 58.63
N ALA A 398 59.84 -45.60 59.54
CA ALA A 398 61.03 -44.77 59.72
C ALA A 398 62.26 -45.47 60.34
N GLU A 399 62.25 -46.80 60.52
CA GLU A 399 63.24 -47.46 61.39
C GLU A 399 64.59 -47.79 60.71
N THR A 400 64.72 -47.70 59.39
CA THR A 400 66.05 -47.70 58.71
C THR A 400 66.01 -46.91 57.38
N ALA A 401 66.64 -45.73 57.39
CA ALA A 401 66.77 -44.85 56.24
C ALA A 401 67.87 -45.34 55.29
N ASP A 402 67.48 -46.07 54.24
CA ASP A 402 68.38 -46.52 53.17
C ASP A 402 68.29 -45.57 51.95
N LEU A 403 69.41 -45.29 51.27
CA LEU A 403 69.47 -44.36 50.13
C LEU A 403 68.52 -44.79 48.99
N GLN A 404 68.32 -46.09 48.85
CA GLN A 404 67.41 -46.66 47.85
C GLN A 404 65.92 -46.40 48.20
N LYS A 405 65.58 -46.31 49.49
CA LYS A 405 64.25 -45.89 49.96
C LYS A 405 64.03 -44.40 49.75
N MET A 406 65.04 -43.55 49.97
CA MET A 406 64.95 -42.11 49.73
C MET A 406 64.72 -41.76 48.26
N ARG A 407 65.36 -42.46 47.31
CA ARG A 407 65.10 -42.27 45.87
C ARG A 407 63.69 -42.69 45.46
N ARG A 408 63.18 -43.80 46.01
CA ARG A 408 61.78 -44.23 45.79
C ARG A 408 60.78 -43.22 46.36
N LEU A 409 61.05 -42.71 47.55
CA LEU A 409 60.23 -41.68 48.19
C LEU A 409 60.23 -40.40 47.34
N SER A 410 61.39 -39.96 46.83
CA SER A 410 61.47 -38.80 45.93
C SER A 410 60.66 -38.98 44.64
N ALA A 411 60.74 -40.15 44.00
CA ALA A 411 59.97 -40.44 42.79
C ALA A 411 58.46 -40.49 43.07
N LEU A 412 58.06 -41.06 44.21
CA LEU A 412 56.65 -41.07 44.65
C LEU A 412 56.15 -39.66 44.96
N LEU A 413 56.97 -38.81 45.58
CA LEU A 413 56.67 -37.40 45.88
C LEU A 413 56.53 -36.54 44.61
N GLU A 414 57.38 -36.74 43.61
CA GLU A 414 57.29 -36.04 42.33
C GLU A 414 56.04 -36.45 41.55
N GLY A 415 55.74 -37.75 41.50
CA GLY A 415 54.52 -38.28 40.89
C GLY A 415 53.23 -37.77 41.55
N THR A 416 53.17 -37.76 42.88
CA THR A 416 52.04 -37.17 43.62
C THR A 416 51.94 -35.66 43.42
N GLY A 417 53.05 -34.95 43.34
CA GLY A 417 53.06 -33.51 43.04
C GLY A 417 52.45 -33.17 41.67
N ALA A 418 52.68 -34.01 40.66
CA ALA A 418 52.10 -33.90 39.33
C ALA A 418 50.60 -34.22 39.31
N GLU A 419 50.16 -35.30 39.99
CA GLU A 419 48.73 -35.63 40.10
C GLU A 419 47.95 -34.59 40.91
N LEU A 420 48.55 -34.00 41.94
CA LEU A 420 47.97 -32.87 42.67
C LEU A 420 47.77 -31.65 41.79
N GLN A 421 48.71 -31.37 40.88
CA GLN A 421 48.57 -30.27 39.94
C GLN A 421 47.44 -30.53 38.95
N LYS A 422 47.35 -31.74 38.40
CA LYS A 422 46.24 -32.14 37.52
C LYS A 422 44.91 -32.00 38.23
N MET A 423 44.79 -32.47 39.47
CA MET A 423 43.59 -32.34 40.29
C MET A 423 43.19 -30.87 40.48
N ALA A 424 44.15 -30.01 40.83
CA ALA A 424 43.90 -28.58 41.00
C ALA A 424 43.46 -27.89 39.68
N ASP A 425 44.07 -28.23 38.56
CA ASP A 425 43.71 -27.69 37.24
C ASP A 425 42.29 -28.12 36.84
N GLN A 426 41.91 -29.38 37.10
CA GLN A 426 40.55 -29.86 36.84
C GLN A 426 39.52 -29.23 37.77
N LEU A 427 39.81 -29.10 39.07
CA LEU A 427 38.94 -28.39 40.02
C LEU A 427 38.76 -26.91 39.64
N ALA A 428 39.81 -26.24 39.14
CA ALA A 428 39.72 -24.86 38.66
C ALA A 428 38.79 -24.73 37.43
N ARG A 429 38.82 -25.72 36.52
CA ARG A 429 37.89 -25.79 35.38
C ARG A 429 36.46 -26.01 35.85
N LEU A 430 36.23 -26.95 36.76
CA LEU A 430 34.91 -27.20 37.35
C LEU A 430 34.35 -25.96 38.05
N ARG A 431 35.18 -25.23 38.81
CA ARG A 431 34.81 -23.96 39.44
C ARG A 431 34.53 -22.84 38.45
N TRP A 432 35.24 -22.82 37.32
CA TRP A 432 34.90 -21.89 36.23
C TRP A 432 33.51 -22.20 35.65
N VAL A 433 33.19 -23.47 35.43
CA VAL A 433 31.87 -23.89 34.93
C VAL A 433 30.75 -23.56 35.94
N GLU A 434 30.97 -23.81 37.22
CA GLU A 434 30.06 -23.40 38.31
C GLU A 434 29.70 -21.90 38.21
N ASN A 435 30.72 -21.04 38.11
CA ASN A 435 30.51 -19.59 37.95
C ASN A 435 29.74 -19.23 36.66
N GLN A 436 29.92 -19.98 35.56
CA GLN A 436 29.15 -19.75 34.34
C GLN A 436 27.69 -20.18 34.50
N LEU A 437 27.43 -21.29 35.20
CA LEU A 437 26.07 -21.75 35.50
C LEU A 437 25.32 -20.74 36.38
N GLU A 438 25.97 -20.20 37.42
CA GLU A 438 25.36 -19.14 38.26
C GLU A 438 25.03 -17.88 37.46
N LYS A 439 25.93 -17.45 36.57
CA LYS A 439 25.67 -16.30 35.68
C LYS A 439 24.51 -16.58 34.72
N ALA A 440 24.44 -17.78 34.14
CA ALA A 440 23.35 -18.16 33.26
C ALA A 440 21.99 -18.17 33.99
N ILE A 441 21.96 -18.68 35.23
CA ILE A 441 20.79 -18.63 36.11
C ILE A 441 20.37 -17.18 36.35
N GLY A 442 21.31 -16.31 36.73
CA GLY A 442 21.03 -14.88 36.97
C GLY A 442 20.51 -14.15 35.73
N GLY A 443 21.07 -14.43 34.55
CA GLY A 443 20.60 -13.86 33.28
C GLY A 443 19.16 -14.27 32.94
N LEU A 444 18.85 -15.57 33.06
CA LEU A 444 17.51 -16.11 32.80
C LEU A 444 16.46 -15.62 33.80
N GLU A 445 16.81 -15.47 35.08
CA GLU A 445 15.95 -14.85 36.09
C GLU A 445 15.67 -13.36 35.78
N GLY A 446 16.67 -12.65 35.25
CA GLY A 446 16.54 -11.30 34.74
C GLY A 446 15.49 -11.22 33.62
N ILE A 447 15.54 -12.16 32.66
CA ILE A 447 14.54 -12.25 31.59
C ILE A 447 13.15 -12.49 32.16
N GLN A 448 12.96 -13.48 33.05
CA GLN A 448 11.65 -13.79 33.64
C GLN A 448 11.06 -12.60 34.40
N THR A 449 11.89 -11.85 35.11
CA THR A 449 11.47 -10.65 35.83
C THR A 449 10.95 -9.59 34.86
N ILE A 450 11.64 -9.40 33.73
CA ILE A 450 11.24 -8.43 32.71
C ILE A 450 9.99 -8.90 31.95
N THR A 451 9.86 -10.17 31.55
CA THR A 451 8.63 -10.66 30.90
C THR A 451 7.39 -10.54 31.80
N ARG A 452 7.55 -10.79 33.11
CA ARG A 452 6.45 -10.68 34.10
C ARG A 452 6.06 -9.23 34.44
N LEU A 453 6.96 -8.27 34.23
CA LEU A 453 6.68 -6.83 34.42
C LEU A 453 5.80 -6.21 33.31
N GLY A 454 5.29 -7.00 32.35
CA GLY A 454 4.29 -6.56 31.38
C GLY A 454 4.85 -5.95 30.10
N PHE A 455 6.12 -6.24 29.77
CA PHE A 455 6.75 -5.83 28.50
C PHE A 455 6.24 -6.60 27.27
N ILE A 456 5.44 -7.64 27.50
CA ILE A 456 4.72 -8.37 26.48
C ILE A 456 3.23 -8.25 26.80
N PRO A 457 2.40 -7.74 25.88
CA PRO A 457 1.00 -7.47 26.16
C PRO A 457 0.25 -8.78 26.48
N GLN A 458 -0.22 -8.91 27.72
CA GLN A 458 -1.01 -10.07 28.17
C GLN A 458 -2.46 -10.05 27.66
N ASN A 459 -2.95 -8.91 27.16
CA ASN A 459 -4.32 -8.76 26.67
C ASN A 459 -4.33 -8.09 25.28
N VAL A 460 -4.29 -8.90 24.22
CA VAL A 460 -4.75 -8.47 22.88
C VAL A 460 -5.45 -9.64 22.20
N GLY A 461 -6.78 -9.69 22.30
CA GLY A 461 -7.65 -10.71 21.71
C GLY A 461 -7.65 -10.78 20.17
N TYR A 462 -6.68 -10.15 19.50
CA TYR A 462 -6.58 -10.10 18.03
C TYR A 462 -5.27 -10.68 17.47
N TYR A 463 -4.25 -10.91 18.31
CA TYR A 463 -2.98 -11.56 17.92
C TYR A 463 -2.79 -12.85 18.73
N GLY A 464 -3.60 -13.87 18.42
CA GLY A 464 -3.67 -15.12 19.19
C GLY A 464 -2.40 -15.97 19.22
N ASP A 465 -1.37 -15.65 18.42
CA ASP A 465 -0.15 -16.46 18.28
C ASP A 465 1.00 -16.00 19.20
N LEU A 466 1.13 -14.69 19.48
CA LEU A 466 2.26 -14.15 20.24
C LEU A 466 2.15 -14.42 21.75
N GLY A 467 0.96 -14.24 22.34
CA GLY A 467 0.74 -14.52 23.76
C GLY A 467 0.92 -16.01 24.10
N GLN A 468 0.53 -16.91 23.20
CA GLN A 468 0.72 -18.36 23.38
C GLN A 468 2.18 -18.78 23.25
N LYS A 469 2.96 -18.13 22.37
CA LYS A 469 4.40 -18.39 22.23
C LYS A 469 5.17 -17.90 23.45
N VAL A 470 4.84 -16.72 23.96
CA VAL A 470 5.50 -16.15 25.14
C VAL A 470 5.20 -16.96 26.41
N GLY A 471 3.97 -17.46 26.56
CA GLY A 471 3.64 -18.36 27.67
C GLY A 471 4.40 -19.69 27.62
N ARG A 472 4.70 -20.22 26.43
CA ARG A 472 5.54 -21.41 26.27
C ARG A 472 7.00 -21.13 26.63
N VAL A 473 7.54 -20.00 26.15
CA VAL A 473 8.90 -19.56 26.48
C VAL A 473 9.09 -19.43 28.01
N ASP A 474 8.13 -18.84 28.73
CA ASP A 474 8.25 -18.69 30.19
C ASP A 474 8.32 -20.05 30.91
N GLN A 475 7.50 -21.02 30.47
CA GLN A 475 7.51 -22.38 31.01
C GLN A 475 8.81 -23.14 30.70
N GLU A 476 9.34 -22.97 29.49
CA GLU A 476 10.60 -23.60 29.09
C GLU A 476 11.81 -22.99 29.82
N ILE A 477 11.83 -21.67 30.02
CA ILE A 477 12.84 -21.00 30.84
C ILE A 477 12.75 -21.44 32.29
N GLU A 478 11.55 -21.58 32.86
CA GLU A 478 11.37 -22.03 34.25
C GLU A 478 11.88 -23.47 34.45
N ARG A 479 11.60 -24.35 33.49
CA ARG A 479 12.13 -25.71 33.50
C ARG A 479 13.66 -25.71 33.41
N LEU A 480 14.22 -24.94 32.48
CA LEU A 480 15.67 -24.81 32.30
C LEU A 480 16.35 -24.23 33.55
N LEU A 481 15.76 -23.23 34.20
CA LEU A 481 16.25 -22.67 35.47
C LEU A 481 16.29 -23.73 36.57
N GLY A 482 15.25 -24.58 36.65
CA GLY A 482 15.24 -25.72 37.57
C GLY A 482 16.38 -26.70 37.32
N GLU A 483 16.60 -27.07 36.05
CA GLU A 483 17.67 -27.97 35.62
C GLU A 483 19.07 -27.37 35.84
N LEU A 484 19.27 -26.07 35.57
CA LEU A 484 20.56 -25.39 35.79
C LEU A 484 20.87 -25.25 37.29
N ARG A 485 19.87 -24.90 38.12
CA ARG A 485 20.04 -24.79 39.58
C ARG A 485 20.40 -26.12 40.23
N SER A 486 19.75 -27.22 39.81
CA SER A 486 20.08 -28.55 40.35
C SER A 486 21.53 -28.93 40.00
N LYS A 487 21.98 -28.64 38.77
CA LYS A 487 23.34 -28.90 38.29
C LYS A 487 24.39 -28.03 38.97
N ALA A 488 24.15 -26.73 39.11
CA ALA A 488 25.03 -25.81 39.82
C ALA A 488 25.22 -26.25 41.28
N LYS A 489 24.13 -26.61 41.96
CA LYS A 489 24.17 -27.12 43.34
C LYS A 489 24.94 -28.44 43.46
N ALA A 490 24.73 -29.38 42.55
CA ALA A 490 25.46 -30.65 42.57
C ALA A 490 26.98 -30.45 42.34
N LEU A 491 27.34 -29.51 41.46
CA LEU A 491 28.73 -29.15 41.19
C LEU A 491 29.39 -28.43 42.37
N ASP A 492 28.69 -27.48 42.99
CA ASP A 492 29.11 -26.80 44.23
C ASP A 492 29.29 -27.81 45.37
N ASP A 493 28.33 -28.72 45.59
CA ASP A 493 28.42 -29.80 46.58
C ASP A 493 29.63 -30.72 46.33
N PHE A 494 29.94 -31.04 45.06
CA PHE A 494 31.13 -31.81 44.68
C PHE A 494 32.43 -31.05 45.00
N LEU A 495 32.54 -29.78 44.56
CA LEU A 495 33.71 -28.94 44.80
C LEU A 495 33.97 -28.73 46.31
N ASN A 496 32.91 -28.50 47.08
CA ASN A 496 32.99 -28.26 48.53
C ASN A 496 33.50 -29.49 49.31
N ARG A 497 33.26 -30.71 48.83
CA ARG A 497 33.81 -31.94 49.44
C ARG A 497 35.32 -32.05 49.29
N PHE A 498 35.89 -31.53 48.21
CA PHE A 498 37.34 -31.54 47.98
C PHE A 498 38.09 -30.36 48.61
N ASN A 499 37.39 -29.28 49.00
CA ASN A 499 38.00 -28.10 49.60
C ASN A 499 38.90 -28.38 50.82
N PRO A 500 38.50 -29.19 51.82
CA PRO A 500 39.35 -29.51 52.97
C PRO A 500 40.60 -30.31 52.56
N LEU A 501 40.40 -31.30 51.69
CA LEU A 501 41.46 -32.18 51.18
C LEU A 501 42.53 -31.38 50.41
N VAL A 502 42.10 -30.49 49.51
CA VAL A 502 43.01 -29.68 48.69
C VAL A 502 43.91 -28.80 49.56
N ARG A 503 43.39 -28.22 50.65
CA ARG A 503 44.19 -27.40 51.56
C ARG A 503 45.31 -28.22 52.21
N THR A 504 44.97 -29.37 52.77
CA THR A 504 45.92 -30.26 53.43
C THR A 504 46.96 -30.81 52.47
N LEU A 505 46.54 -31.15 51.25
CA LEU A 505 47.43 -31.64 50.19
C LEU A 505 48.37 -30.55 49.65
N LEU A 506 47.94 -29.29 49.59
CA LEU A 506 48.81 -28.17 49.23
C LEU A 506 49.84 -27.87 50.32
N GLU A 507 49.45 -27.94 51.59
CA GLU A 507 50.38 -27.84 52.72
C GLU A 507 51.39 -28.99 52.71
N TRP A 508 50.91 -30.21 52.47
CA TRP A 508 51.76 -31.39 52.29
C TRP A 508 52.74 -31.21 51.14
N LYS A 509 52.26 -30.81 49.94
CA LYS A 509 53.10 -30.52 48.75
C LYS A 509 54.17 -29.46 49.04
N ALA A 510 53.82 -28.39 49.75
CA ALA A 510 54.77 -27.34 50.10
C ALA A 510 55.89 -27.88 51.02
N LYS A 511 55.53 -28.68 52.03
CA LYS A 511 56.51 -29.28 52.95
C LYS A 511 57.34 -30.38 52.30
N THR A 512 56.77 -31.20 51.41
CA THR A 512 57.53 -32.24 50.67
C THR A 512 58.49 -31.63 49.65
N THR A 513 58.10 -30.55 48.98
CA THR A 513 59.00 -29.80 48.08
C THR A 513 60.17 -29.21 48.88
N LYS A 514 59.90 -28.69 50.08
CA LYS A 514 60.94 -28.21 51.00
C LYS A 514 61.88 -29.35 51.44
N LEU A 515 61.35 -30.52 51.78
CA LEU A 515 62.14 -31.70 52.10
C LEU A 515 63.00 -32.16 50.91
N ALA A 516 62.43 -32.25 49.71
CA ALA A 516 63.15 -32.65 48.50
C ALA A 516 64.32 -31.69 48.21
N ASN A 517 64.10 -30.37 48.34
CA ASN A 517 65.14 -29.37 48.22
C ASN A 517 66.22 -29.47 49.31
N GLN A 518 65.84 -29.81 50.54
CA GLN A 518 66.78 -30.06 51.63
C GLN A 518 67.60 -31.35 51.41
N LEU A 519 66.98 -32.41 50.91
CA LEU A 519 67.64 -33.68 50.60
C LEU A 519 68.62 -33.56 49.42
N ALA A 520 68.26 -32.84 48.36
CA ALA A 520 69.17 -32.50 47.26
C ALA A 520 70.40 -31.71 47.77
N LYS A 521 70.23 -30.90 48.83
CA LYS A 521 71.31 -30.17 49.49
C LYS A 521 72.19 -31.08 50.36
N VAL A 522 71.62 -32.12 50.99
CA VAL A 522 72.35 -33.13 51.78
C VAL A 522 73.17 -34.07 50.88
N GLU A 523 72.68 -34.40 49.67
CA GLU A 523 73.45 -35.17 48.67
C GLU A 523 74.73 -34.43 48.23
N SER A 524 74.77 -33.09 48.38
CA SER A 524 75.93 -32.25 48.09
C SER A 524 76.91 -32.05 49.26
N LEU A 525 76.53 -32.38 50.50
CA LEU A 525 77.34 -32.16 51.71
C LEU A 525 77.10 -33.30 52.71
N ILE A 526 77.95 -34.33 52.65
CA ILE A 526 77.94 -35.43 53.63
C ILE A 526 78.50 -34.90 54.96
N GLY A 527 77.61 -34.50 55.88
CA GLY A 527 77.99 -34.13 57.24
C GLY A 527 77.02 -33.20 57.97
N GLY A 528 75.79 -33.64 58.23
CA GLY A 528 74.85 -32.91 59.07
C GLY A 528 73.68 -33.77 59.54
N GLN A 529 73.78 -34.36 60.73
CA GLN A 529 72.71 -35.13 61.38
C GLN A 529 71.88 -34.19 62.26
N GLY A 530 70.62 -33.94 61.92
CA GLY A 530 69.70 -33.26 62.84
C GLY A 530 68.38 -32.79 62.23
N SER A 531 68.40 -32.02 61.14
CA SER A 531 67.20 -31.31 60.68
C SER A 531 66.23 -32.12 59.81
N SER A 532 66.70 -33.16 59.11
CA SER A 532 65.83 -33.94 58.21
C SER A 532 64.84 -34.83 58.96
N PHE A 533 65.14 -35.23 60.20
CA PHE A 533 64.32 -36.15 60.97
C PHE A 533 63.04 -35.47 61.48
N GLU A 534 63.13 -34.23 61.96
CA GLU A 534 61.98 -33.42 62.39
C GLU A 534 61.02 -33.14 61.22
N THR A 535 61.54 -32.77 60.04
CA THR A 535 60.73 -32.59 58.83
C THR A 535 60.05 -33.89 58.38
N ILE A 536 60.70 -35.05 58.54
CA ILE A 536 60.11 -36.36 58.21
C ILE A 536 58.98 -36.69 59.19
N THR A 537 59.15 -36.46 60.50
CA THR A 537 58.10 -36.67 61.51
C THR A 537 56.90 -35.76 61.29
N GLU A 538 57.14 -34.49 60.96
CA GLU A 538 56.07 -33.54 60.62
C GLU A 538 55.34 -33.94 59.32
N LEU A 539 56.07 -34.45 58.32
CA LEU A 539 55.49 -34.99 57.09
C LEU A 539 54.72 -36.29 57.31
N THR A 540 55.13 -37.13 58.25
CA THR A 540 54.37 -38.33 58.61
C THR A 540 53.05 -37.91 59.27
N GLY A 541 53.08 -36.94 60.18
CA GLY A 541 51.86 -36.36 60.77
C GLY A 541 50.90 -35.80 59.71
N LEU A 542 51.41 -34.97 58.78
CA LEU A 542 50.58 -34.45 57.67
C LEU A 542 50.09 -35.55 56.71
N THR A 543 50.88 -36.60 56.50
CA THR A 543 50.48 -37.74 55.67
C THR A 543 49.36 -38.51 56.36
N THR A 544 49.43 -38.71 57.68
CA THR A 544 48.35 -39.30 58.47
C THR A 544 47.10 -38.42 58.47
N ASP A 545 47.23 -37.11 58.62
CA ASP A 545 46.10 -36.17 58.56
C ASP A 545 45.45 -36.15 57.16
N SER A 546 46.26 -36.19 56.09
CA SER A 546 45.78 -36.29 54.71
C SER A 546 45.06 -37.61 54.47
N LEU A 547 45.62 -38.73 54.95
CA LEU A 547 44.98 -40.06 54.86
C LEU A 547 43.66 -40.11 55.64
N ARG A 548 43.56 -39.47 56.80
CA ARG A 548 42.29 -39.36 57.55
C ARG A 548 41.23 -38.59 56.76
N GLN A 549 41.63 -37.50 56.10
CA GLN A 549 40.71 -36.75 55.22
C GLN A 549 40.31 -37.54 53.97
N PHE A 550 41.18 -38.40 53.45
CA PHE A 550 40.83 -39.35 52.39
C PHE A 550 39.88 -40.45 52.88
N GLU A 551 40.03 -40.94 54.10
CA GLU A 551 39.10 -41.91 54.73
C GLU A 551 37.70 -41.31 54.95
N GLU A 552 37.62 -40.00 55.24
CA GLU A 552 36.35 -39.26 55.34
C GLU A 552 35.68 -39.07 53.96
N LEU A 553 36.42 -39.16 52.86
CA LEU A 553 35.90 -39.12 51.49
C LEU A 553 35.51 -40.53 51.01
N ASP A 554 34.22 -40.83 51.06
CA ASP A 554 33.71 -42.07 50.43
C ASP A 554 33.77 -41.95 48.90
N PHE A 555 34.87 -42.43 48.31
CA PHE A 555 35.09 -42.47 46.87
C PHE A 555 34.03 -43.29 46.11
N SER A 556 33.46 -44.32 46.75
CA SER A 556 32.41 -45.13 46.14
C SER A 556 31.09 -44.37 46.09
N ALA A 557 30.74 -43.66 47.18
CA ALA A 557 29.58 -42.78 47.21
C ALA A 557 29.74 -41.55 46.30
N LEU A 558 30.96 -41.00 46.17
CA LEU A 558 31.26 -39.91 45.23
C LEU A 558 31.09 -40.36 43.78
N ARG A 559 31.57 -41.56 43.45
CA ARG A 559 31.43 -42.13 42.10
C ARG A 559 29.98 -42.46 41.76
N GLN A 560 29.24 -43.07 42.70
CA GLN A 560 27.80 -43.28 42.55
C GLN A 560 27.01 -41.96 42.48
N GLY A 561 27.46 -40.92 43.18
CA GLY A 561 26.89 -39.58 43.12
C GLY A 561 27.13 -38.86 41.78
N LEU A 562 28.10 -39.31 40.98
CA LEU A 562 28.35 -38.83 39.62
C LEU A 562 27.52 -39.56 38.56
N ASP A 563 26.94 -40.74 38.85
CA ASP A 563 26.10 -41.47 37.90
C ASP A 563 24.81 -40.69 37.53
N PRO A 564 24.09 -40.05 38.48
CA PRO A 564 23.00 -39.11 38.16
C PRO A 564 23.48 -37.90 37.36
N PHE A 565 24.71 -37.44 37.62
CA PHE A 565 25.32 -36.31 36.92
C PHE A 565 25.52 -36.63 35.43
N GLU A 566 25.90 -37.86 35.09
CA GLU A 566 26.01 -38.34 33.70
C GLU A 566 24.67 -38.51 33.00
N ALA A 567 23.68 -39.07 33.69
CA ALA A 567 22.34 -39.29 33.14
C ALA A 567 21.60 -37.96 32.88
N ASP A 568 21.68 -37.01 33.81
CA ASP A 568 20.98 -35.72 33.72
C ASP A 568 21.69 -34.72 32.78
N LEU A 569 23.02 -34.82 32.58
CA LEU A 569 23.74 -33.96 31.63
C LEU A 569 23.50 -34.35 30.16
N GLY A 570 23.26 -35.64 29.88
CA GLY A 570 22.80 -36.10 28.57
C GLY A 570 21.36 -35.68 28.24
N ALA A 571 20.56 -35.30 29.25
CA ALA A 571 19.15 -34.93 29.10
C ALA A 571 18.91 -33.44 28.78
N LEU A 572 19.93 -32.57 28.89
CA LEU A 572 19.94 -31.26 28.24
C LEU A 572 20.13 -31.49 26.74
N GLU A 573 19.07 -31.94 26.06
CA GLU A 573 19.10 -32.13 24.61
C GLU A 573 19.56 -30.82 23.96
N GLU A 574 20.67 -30.86 23.22
CA GLU A 574 21.21 -29.73 22.46
C GLU A 574 20.13 -29.07 21.58
N ALA A 575 19.16 -29.88 21.13
CA ALA A 575 17.97 -29.45 20.39
C ALA A 575 17.05 -28.50 21.18
N ASN A 576 16.82 -28.72 22.49
CA ASN A 576 15.95 -27.89 23.31
C ASN A 576 16.65 -26.56 23.68
N LEU A 577 17.96 -26.61 23.96
CA LEU A 577 18.76 -25.41 24.21
C LEU A 577 18.84 -24.52 22.96
N MET A 578 19.06 -25.11 21.78
CA MET A 578 19.05 -24.36 20.52
C MET A 578 17.70 -23.76 20.21
N MET A 579 16.60 -24.47 20.51
CA MET A 579 15.24 -23.93 20.37
C MET A 579 15.05 -22.68 21.23
N ILE A 580 15.40 -22.75 22.52
CA ILE A 580 15.30 -21.61 23.45
C ILE A 580 16.19 -20.45 22.99
N ILE A 581 17.42 -20.72 22.54
CA ILE A 581 18.32 -19.70 22.01
C ILE A 581 17.72 -19.02 20.77
N ASP A 582 17.15 -19.78 19.84
CA ASP A 582 16.54 -19.23 18.62
C ASP A 582 15.25 -18.46 18.92
N GLU A 583 14.48 -18.89 19.90
CA GLU A 583 13.32 -18.13 20.40
C GLU A 583 13.73 -16.83 21.10
N LEU A 584 14.79 -16.84 21.92
CA LEU A 584 15.35 -15.62 22.53
C LEU A 584 15.91 -14.66 21.47
N LYS A 585 16.58 -15.17 20.42
CA LYS A 585 16.99 -14.37 19.26
C LYS A 585 15.80 -13.80 18.50
N MET A 586 14.72 -14.58 18.35
CA MET A 586 13.49 -14.11 17.73
C MET A 586 12.87 -12.97 18.54
N ILE A 587 12.76 -13.12 19.86
CA ILE A 587 12.30 -12.06 20.79
C ILE A 587 13.16 -10.82 20.60
N LYS A 588 14.50 -10.94 20.67
CA LYS A 588 15.43 -9.83 20.42
C LYS A 588 15.20 -9.14 19.07
N SER A 589 15.04 -9.92 18.00
CA SER A 589 14.82 -9.40 16.64
C SER A 589 13.47 -8.70 16.47
N SER A 590 12.48 -9.10 17.27
CA SER A 590 11.11 -8.57 17.28
C SER A 590 10.93 -7.33 18.16
N LEU A 591 11.92 -7.02 19.01
CA LEU A 591 11.90 -5.81 19.83
C LEU A 591 11.81 -4.56 18.93
N PRO A 592 10.97 -3.57 19.28
CA PRO A 592 10.85 -2.34 18.52
C PRO A 592 12.21 -1.65 18.35
N LYS A 593 12.66 -1.49 17.10
CA LYS A 593 13.88 -0.73 16.75
C LYS A 593 13.65 0.78 16.74
N LEU A 594 12.78 1.28 17.62
CA LEU A 594 12.48 2.70 17.75
C LEU A 594 13.53 3.37 18.62
N LYS A 595 13.99 4.56 18.22
CA LYS A 595 14.83 5.42 19.07
C LYS A 595 13.99 6.01 20.20
N ASP A 596 14.62 6.39 21.31
CA ASP A 596 13.90 7.01 22.44
C ASP A 596 13.13 8.27 22.00
N GLU A 597 13.68 9.07 21.08
CA GLU A 597 12.98 10.22 20.49
C GLU A 597 11.69 9.86 19.71
N GLU A 598 11.67 8.72 19.01
CA GLU A 598 10.52 8.30 18.21
C GLU A 598 9.40 7.83 19.14
N ILE A 599 9.78 7.15 20.22
CA ILE A 599 8.87 6.74 21.30
C ILE A 599 8.29 7.99 21.98
N GLY A 600 9.13 8.94 22.39
CA GLY A 600 8.70 10.18 23.05
C GLY A 600 7.80 11.06 22.17
N LYS A 601 8.11 11.20 20.87
CA LYS A 601 7.27 11.90 19.89
C LYS A 601 5.92 11.20 19.71
N THR A 602 5.92 9.87 19.61
CA THR A 602 4.69 9.09 19.44
C THR A 602 3.80 9.17 20.68
N ILE A 603 4.37 9.09 21.90
CA ILE A 603 3.62 9.28 23.14
C ILE A 603 2.99 10.68 23.18
N SER A 604 3.73 11.72 22.79
CA SER A 604 3.19 13.09 22.74
C SER A 604 2.04 13.22 21.74
N LEU A 605 2.12 12.57 20.59
CA LEU A 605 1.02 12.50 19.63
C LEU A 605 -0.19 11.77 20.22
N LEU A 606 0.02 10.60 20.85
CA LEU A 606 -1.04 9.84 21.50
C LEU A 606 -1.70 10.62 22.63
N ASP A 607 -0.94 11.41 23.40
CA ASP A 607 -1.46 12.30 24.43
C ASP A 607 -2.39 13.36 23.85
N ASN A 608 -2.02 13.97 22.72
CA ASN A 608 -2.87 14.97 22.07
C ASN A 608 -4.17 14.33 21.54
N TYR A 609 -4.09 13.13 20.96
CA TYR A 609 -5.26 12.39 20.48
C TYR A 609 -6.17 11.87 21.60
N LEU A 610 -5.59 11.34 22.70
CA LEU A 610 -6.35 10.81 23.85
C LEU A 610 -6.87 11.94 24.77
N GLY A 611 -6.17 13.07 24.81
CA GLY A 611 -6.52 14.27 25.59
C GLY A 611 -7.59 15.15 24.94
N GLY A 612 -8.08 14.78 23.75
CA GLY A 612 -9.18 15.49 23.09
C GLY A 612 -8.78 16.77 22.36
N GLU A 613 -7.50 16.97 22.00
CA GLU A 613 -7.14 18.02 21.04
C GLU A 613 -7.50 17.55 19.62
N VAL A 614 -8.68 18.00 19.18
CA VAL A 614 -9.35 17.56 17.95
C VAL A 614 -8.53 17.95 16.71
N THR A 615 -8.31 16.96 15.84
CA THR A 615 -7.75 17.18 14.51
C THR A 615 -8.73 18.03 13.67
N PRO A 616 -8.27 19.04 12.91
CA PRO A 616 -9.16 19.83 12.05
C PRO A 616 -9.87 18.93 11.03
N GLY A 617 -11.19 18.73 11.14
CA GLY A 617 -11.91 17.91 10.13
C GLY A 617 -13.31 17.40 10.43
N GLU A 618 -13.81 17.50 11.66
CA GLU A 618 -15.16 17.00 11.96
C GLU A 618 -16.26 17.79 11.24
N LYS A 619 -17.18 17.05 10.62
CA LYS A 619 -18.26 17.60 9.81
C LYS A 619 -19.53 16.77 9.96
N VAL A 620 -20.66 17.46 9.93
CA VAL A 620 -22.00 16.89 9.86
C VAL A 620 -22.49 16.94 8.42
N GLN A 621 -23.14 15.87 7.97
CA GLN A 621 -23.74 15.78 6.64
C GLN A 621 -25.25 15.59 6.75
N LEU A 622 -26.01 16.59 6.31
CA LEU A 622 -27.47 16.58 6.33
C LEU A 622 -28.01 16.53 4.90
N PHE A 623 -28.85 15.54 4.61
CA PHE A 623 -29.55 15.47 3.35
C PHE A 623 -30.85 16.26 3.44
N VAL A 624 -31.02 17.27 2.58
CA VAL A 624 -32.19 18.19 2.58
C VAL A 624 -32.83 18.32 1.21
N ASN A 625 -34.09 18.77 1.16
CA ASN A 625 -34.72 19.20 -0.08
C ASN A 625 -34.01 20.42 -0.68
N ALA A 626 -34.03 20.56 -2.00
CA ALA A 626 -33.59 21.78 -2.67
C ALA A 626 -34.59 22.93 -2.46
N GLY A 627 -34.12 24.17 -2.64
CA GLY A 627 -34.95 25.37 -2.54
C GLY A 627 -35.19 25.91 -1.12
N TYR A 628 -34.43 25.45 -0.12
CA TYR A 628 -34.42 26.07 1.21
C TYR A 628 -33.82 27.48 1.16
N LYS A 629 -34.20 28.31 2.13
CA LYS A 629 -33.67 29.67 2.31
C LYS A 629 -32.31 29.58 3.01
N LYS A 630 -31.24 29.82 2.25
CA LYS A 630 -29.85 29.63 2.71
C LYS A 630 -29.54 30.50 3.93
N GLU A 631 -29.95 31.77 3.89
CA GLU A 631 -29.65 32.75 4.94
C GLU A 631 -30.26 32.34 6.28
N GLU A 632 -31.52 31.87 6.28
CA GLU A 632 -32.25 31.42 7.47
C GLU A 632 -31.61 30.14 8.06
N VAL A 633 -31.21 29.20 7.20
CA VAL A 633 -30.54 27.96 7.60
C VAL A 633 -29.15 28.24 8.16
N THR A 634 -28.38 29.15 7.55
CA THR A 634 -27.06 29.54 8.04
C THR A 634 -27.14 30.20 9.41
N GLN A 635 -28.13 31.08 9.63
CA GLN A 635 -28.35 31.71 10.93
C GLN A 635 -28.69 30.69 12.02
N MET A 636 -29.62 29.76 11.75
CA MET A 636 -30.00 28.71 12.69
C MET A 636 -28.83 27.78 13.06
N VAL A 637 -27.95 27.48 12.10
CA VAL A 637 -26.75 26.67 12.34
C VAL A 637 -25.71 27.46 13.16
N ALA A 638 -25.51 28.75 12.88
CA ALA A 638 -24.61 29.61 13.65
C ALA A 638 -25.07 29.75 15.12
N GLU A 639 -26.38 29.89 15.34
CA GLU A 639 -27.00 29.91 16.67
C GLU A 639 -26.78 28.59 17.43
N PHE A 640 -26.88 27.44 16.74
CA PHE A 640 -26.66 26.12 17.35
C PHE A 640 -25.22 25.92 17.85
N PHE A 641 -24.22 26.36 17.07
CA PHE A 641 -22.81 26.24 17.45
C PHE A 641 -22.28 27.43 18.27
N ALA A 642 -23.13 28.44 18.56
CA ALA A 642 -22.74 29.70 19.22
C ALA A 642 -21.50 30.36 18.60
N SER A 643 -21.34 30.24 17.28
CA SER A 643 -20.15 30.72 16.56
C SER A 643 -20.48 31.09 15.11
N ASP A 644 -19.98 32.25 14.68
CA ASP A 644 -20.12 32.73 13.30
C ASP A 644 -19.08 32.09 12.34
N GLN A 645 -18.17 31.26 12.87
CA GLN A 645 -17.11 30.63 12.07
C GLN A 645 -17.53 29.29 11.42
N VAL A 646 -18.82 28.92 11.52
CA VAL A 646 -19.33 27.68 10.94
C VAL A 646 -19.36 27.76 9.42
N ARG A 647 -18.66 26.83 8.75
CA ARG A 647 -18.67 26.73 7.28
C ARG A 647 -19.71 25.73 6.82
N ILE A 648 -20.70 26.23 6.07
CA ILE A 648 -21.76 25.41 5.47
C ILE A 648 -21.53 25.34 3.96
N GLN A 649 -21.50 24.13 3.42
CA GLN A 649 -21.37 23.89 1.99
C GLN A 649 -22.52 23.02 1.48
N ALA A 650 -23.19 23.47 0.42
CA ALA A 650 -24.23 22.69 -0.25
C ALA A 650 -23.63 21.95 -1.46
N LEU A 651 -23.67 20.63 -1.44
CA LEU A 651 -23.19 19.75 -2.50
C LEU A 651 -24.36 19.05 -3.22
N PRO A 652 -24.16 18.62 -4.48
CA PRO A 652 -25.06 17.67 -5.11
C PRO A 652 -25.12 16.37 -4.28
N PRO A 653 -26.30 15.76 -4.12
CA PRO A 653 -26.45 14.57 -3.30
C PRO A 653 -25.84 13.31 -3.93
N GLY A 654 -25.64 13.31 -5.25
CA GLY A 654 -25.08 12.20 -6.01
C GLY A 654 -24.86 12.60 -7.47
N VAL A 655 -24.31 11.69 -8.26
CA VAL A 655 -24.01 11.89 -9.69
C VAL A 655 -24.60 10.76 -10.52
N LEU A 656 -25.06 11.10 -11.72
CA LEU A 656 -25.48 10.13 -12.73
C LEU A 656 -24.26 9.68 -13.53
N GLN A 657 -23.95 8.39 -13.51
CA GLN A 657 -22.91 7.81 -14.35
C GLN A 657 -23.55 7.15 -15.58
N PRO A 658 -23.18 7.55 -16.81
CA PRO A 658 -23.55 6.81 -18.00
C PRO A 658 -22.81 5.46 -18.01
N ASP A 659 -23.47 4.40 -18.47
CA ASP A 659 -22.85 3.07 -18.56
C ASP A 659 -21.75 3.05 -19.63
N VAL A 660 -20.66 2.34 -19.35
CA VAL A 660 -19.46 2.28 -20.19
C VAL A 660 -19.81 1.77 -21.59
N ARG A 661 -20.69 0.76 -21.70
CA ARG A 661 -21.11 0.22 -22.99
C ARG A 661 -22.02 1.17 -23.77
N ASN A 662 -22.84 1.97 -23.10
CA ASN A 662 -23.63 3.01 -23.76
C ASN A 662 -22.74 4.12 -24.35
N GLU A 663 -21.66 4.49 -23.64
CA GLU A 663 -20.65 5.40 -24.23
C GLU A 663 -19.91 4.75 -25.40
N VAL A 664 -19.58 3.46 -25.33
CA VAL A 664 -19.00 2.73 -26.48
C VAL A 664 -19.96 2.70 -27.67
N SER A 665 -21.24 2.35 -27.48
CA SER A 665 -22.25 2.34 -28.54
C SER A 665 -22.47 3.73 -29.13
N ARG A 666 -22.46 4.77 -28.29
CA ARG A 666 -22.49 6.16 -28.75
C ARG A 666 -21.26 6.48 -29.60
N LEU A 667 -20.05 6.14 -29.14
CA LEU A 667 -18.81 6.33 -29.90
C LEU A 667 -18.82 5.57 -31.22
N LEU A 668 -19.34 4.34 -31.25
CA LEU A 668 -19.50 3.56 -32.48
C LEU A 668 -20.48 4.23 -33.46
N GLY A 669 -21.61 4.73 -32.96
CA GLY A 669 -22.55 5.51 -33.76
C GLY A 669 -21.94 6.81 -34.30
N GLU A 670 -21.10 7.47 -33.50
CA GLU A 670 -20.32 8.64 -33.91
C GLU A 670 -19.30 8.27 -35.02
N VAL A 671 -18.59 7.14 -34.89
CA VAL A 671 -17.66 6.62 -35.90
C VAL A 671 -18.37 6.32 -37.23
N ARG A 672 -19.55 5.68 -37.18
CA ARG A 672 -20.39 5.45 -38.37
C ARG A 672 -20.70 6.77 -39.09
N GLY A 673 -21.09 7.79 -38.34
CA GLY A 673 -21.40 9.13 -38.87
C GLY A 673 -20.19 9.78 -39.55
N VAL A 674 -19.00 9.64 -38.95
CA VAL A 674 -17.73 10.14 -39.50
C VAL A 674 -17.32 9.41 -40.79
N ILE A 675 -17.42 8.07 -40.82
CA ILE A 675 -17.07 7.28 -42.01
C ILE A 675 -18.00 7.63 -43.18
N ALA A 676 -19.30 7.79 -42.92
CA ALA A 676 -20.24 8.26 -43.92
C ALA A 676 -19.87 9.68 -44.43
N ALA A 677 -19.47 10.59 -43.54
CA ALA A 677 -19.04 11.93 -43.94
C ALA A 677 -17.76 11.92 -44.79
N ILE A 678 -16.77 11.11 -44.44
CA ILE A 678 -15.55 10.91 -45.25
C ILE A 678 -15.91 10.35 -46.62
N ALA A 679 -16.80 9.36 -46.69
CA ALA A 679 -17.29 8.82 -47.96
C ALA A 679 -18.00 9.88 -48.81
N VAL A 680 -18.82 10.76 -48.21
CA VAL A 680 -19.42 11.89 -48.94
C VAL A 680 -18.35 12.83 -49.49
N ILE A 681 -17.32 13.17 -48.71
CA ILE A 681 -16.24 14.05 -49.16
C ILE A 681 -15.47 13.41 -50.33
N ILE A 682 -15.14 12.13 -50.23
CA ILE A 682 -14.46 11.37 -51.31
C ILE A 682 -15.34 11.36 -52.56
N MET A 683 -16.62 11.04 -52.43
CA MET A 683 -17.57 11.05 -53.55
C MET A 683 -17.74 12.45 -54.15
N GLY A 684 -17.70 13.50 -53.33
CA GLY A 684 -17.73 14.89 -53.79
C GLY A 684 -16.49 15.25 -54.59
N ILE A 685 -15.30 14.91 -54.09
CA ILE A 685 -14.04 15.11 -54.82
C ILE A 685 -14.09 14.36 -56.16
N LEU A 686 -14.57 13.11 -56.20
CA LEU A 686 -14.71 12.33 -57.42
C LEU A 686 -15.72 12.94 -58.39
N ALA A 687 -16.91 13.32 -57.93
CA ALA A 687 -17.95 13.93 -58.75
C ALA A 687 -17.49 15.28 -59.33
N PHE A 688 -16.79 16.09 -58.54
CA PHE A 688 -16.25 17.36 -59.01
C PHE A 688 -15.09 17.16 -60.00
N LEU A 689 -14.19 16.22 -59.74
CA LEU A 689 -13.04 15.93 -60.60
C LEU A 689 -13.45 15.31 -61.95
N GLN A 690 -14.46 14.44 -61.95
CA GLN A 690 -14.91 13.75 -63.16
C GLN A 690 -15.84 14.62 -64.01
N ASP A 691 -16.83 15.26 -63.41
CA ASP A 691 -17.91 15.92 -64.16
C ASP A 691 -17.82 17.45 -64.16
N GLN A 692 -17.45 18.09 -63.04
CA GLN A 692 -17.45 19.56 -62.96
C GLN A 692 -16.14 20.22 -63.42
N ALA A 693 -15.00 19.53 -63.32
CA ALA A 693 -13.70 20.09 -63.69
C ALA A 693 -13.65 20.59 -65.16
N PRO A 694 -14.15 19.86 -66.18
CA PRO A 694 -14.18 20.35 -67.56
C PRO A 694 -15.07 21.58 -67.73
N ILE A 695 -16.24 21.61 -67.08
CA ILE A 695 -17.18 22.74 -67.12
C ILE A 695 -16.54 23.98 -66.48
N LEU A 696 -15.90 23.81 -65.32
CA LEU A 696 -15.21 24.88 -64.59
C LEU A 696 -14.02 25.43 -65.37
N ALA A 697 -13.29 24.59 -66.11
CA ALA A 697 -12.16 25.02 -66.92
C ALA A 697 -12.58 25.94 -68.10
N ILE A 698 -13.76 25.78 -68.68
CA ILE A 698 -14.30 26.76 -69.65
C ILE A 698 -14.73 28.06 -68.99
N PHE A 699 -15.25 27.97 -67.77
CA PHE A 699 -15.60 29.17 -67.02
C PHE A 699 -14.35 30.03 -66.71
N CYS A 700 -13.15 29.45 -66.64
CA CYS A 700 -11.88 30.20 -66.59
C CYS A 700 -11.54 30.93 -67.89
N HIS A 701 -11.94 30.39 -69.05
CA HIS A 701 -11.63 30.95 -70.37
C HIS A 701 -12.82 31.64 -71.06
N LEU A 702 -13.88 31.94 -70.31
CA LEU A 702 -15.08 32.62 -70.83
C LEU A 702 -14.78 33.96 -71.51
N ASP A 703 -13.75 34.66 -71.05
CA ASP A 703 -13.33 35.95 -71.61
C ASP A 703 -12.70 35.82 -73.01
N LEU A 704 -12.17 34.63 -73.38
CA LEU A 704 -11.60 34.34 -74.71
C LEU A 704 -12.68 33.97 -75.74
N ILE A 705 -13.80 33.38 -75.30
CA ILE A 705 -14.84 32.81 -76.17
C ILE A 705 -15.95 33.83 -76.49
N ALA A 706 -16.18 34.81 -75.62
CA ALA A 706 -17.17 35.88 -75.81
C ALA A 706 -16.52 37.27 -75.70
N PRO A 707 -15.67 37.69 -76.67
CA PRO A 707 -15.10 39.02 -76.66
C PRO A 707 -16.21 40.07 -76.76
N TYR A 708 -16.14 41.05 -75.88
CA TYR A 708 -17.07 42.18 -75.82
C TYR A 708 -17.03 42.94 -77.15
N ARG A 709 -18.17 43.06 -77.85
CA ARG A 709 -18.30 44.01 -78.96
C ARG A 709 -18.12 45.42 -78.41
N GLU A 710 -16.96 46.01 -78.67
CA GLU A 710 -16.71 47.43 -78.50
C GLU A 710 -17.74 48.21 -79.31
N ASN A 711 -18.66 48.88 -78.63
CA ASN A 711 -19.15 50.16 -79.10
C ASN A 711 -18.70 51.20 -78.08
N VAL A 712 -17.73 52.01 -78.53
CA VAL A 712 -17.06 53.07 -77.78
C VAL A 712 -18.05 54.21 -77.56
N SER A 713 -18.44 54.46 -76.32
CA SER A 713 -18.39 55.80 -75.70
C SER A 713 -19.01 55.82 -74.29
N ALA A 714 -18.20 56.27 -73.33
CA ALA A 714 -18.58 56.84 -72.04
C ALA A 714 -19.25 55.93 -70.97
N LEU A 715 -18.50 55.04 -70.29
CA LEU A 715 -18.85 54.65 -68.90
C LEU A 715 -17.71 53.99 -68.05
N ARG A 716 -16.52 54.59 -68.04
CA ARG A 716 -15.24 54.05 -67.50
C ARG A 716 -15.18 53.67 -66.00
N LYS A 717 -16.20 53.94 -65.17
CA LYS A 717 -16.23 53.62 -63.72
C LYS A 717 -17.26 52.55 -63.31
N LYS A 718 -18.26 52.28 -64.15
CA LYS A 718 -19.23 51.18 -63.97
C LYS A 718 -18.72 49.90 -64.65
N GLU A 719 -17.95 50.05 -65.73
CA GLU A 719 -17.36 48.97 -66.51
C GLU A 719 -16.30 48.16 -65.73
N PHE A 720 -15.47 48.80 -64.90
CA PHE A 720 -14.50 48.08 -64.06
C PHE A 720 -15.19 47.25 -62.96
N ARG A 721 -16.30 47.75 -62.40
CA ARG A 721 -17.14 46.97 -61.46
C ARG A 721 -17.82 45.81 -62.18
N LEU A 722 -18.38 46.02 -63.36
CA LEU A 722 -19.01 44.95 -64.16
C LEU A 722 -18.02 43.88 -64.63
N ALA A 723 -16.80 44.26 -64.99
CA ALA A 723 -15.71 43.31 -65.31
C ALA A 723 -15.28 42.51 -64.06
N ALA A 724 -15.12 43.17 -62.91
CA ALA A 724 -14.82 42.51 -61.64
C ALA A 724 -15.94 41.55 -61.19
N TYR A 725 -17.22 41.93 -61.35
CA TYR A 725 -18.37 41.05 -61.11
C TYR A 725 -18.40 39.83 -62.04
N ARG A 726 -17.84 39.95 -63.25
CA ARG A 726 -17.78 38.86 -64.24
C ARG A 726 -16.71 37.82 -63.88
N GLY A 727 -15.56 38.26 -63.35
CA GLY A 727 -14.51 37.37 -62.83
C GLY A 727 -14.87 36.69 -61.49
N LEU A 728 -15.72 37.33 -60.68
CA LEU A 728 -16.23 36.77 -59.43
C LEU A 728 -17.38 35.77 -59.63
N LEU A 729 -18.13 35.86 -60.74
CA LEU A 729 -19.29 35.02 -60.99
C LEU A 729 -18.97 33.50 -61.05
N PRO A 730 -17.88 33.05 -61.71
CA PRO A 730 -17.46 31.65 -61.70
C PRO A 730 -17.07 31.14 -60.31
N TRP A 731 -16.40 31.98 -59.52
CA TRP A 731 -16.05 31.67 -58.13
C TRP A 731 -17.30 31.46 -57.28
N ILE A 732 -18.31 32.33 -57.42
CA ILE A 732 -19.59 32.21 -56.70
C ILE A 732 -20.37 30.97 -57.16
N TYR A 733 -20.36 30.65 -58.46
CA TYR A 733 -20.98 29.44 -58.98
C TYR A 733 -20.31 28.18 -58.41
N ALA A 734 -18.98 28.10 -58.44
CA ALA A 734 -18.23 26.95 -57.93
C ALA A 734 -18.42 26.78 -56.41
N ALA A 735 -18.35 27.88 -55.66
CA ALA A 735 -18.58 27.89 -54.22
C ALA A 735 -20.03 27.52 -53.86
N GLY A 736 -21.02 28.08 -54.57
CA GLY A 736 -22.44 27.78 -54.35
C GLY A 736 -22.79 26.33 -54.67
N LEU A 737 -22.30 25.81 -55.79
CA LEU A 737 -22.52 24.43 -56.20
C LEU A 737 -21.87 23.46 -55.20
N GLY A 738 -20.62 23.71 -54.77
CA GLY A 738 -19.95 22.94 -53.73
C GLY A 738 -20.66 22.96 -52.38
N ALA A 739 -21.10 24.13 -51.94
CA ALA A 739 -21.81 24.30 -50.67
C ALA A 739 -23.12 23.50 -50.64
N VAL A 740 -23.99 23.72 -51.64
CA VAL A 740 -25.31 23.08 -51.67
C VAL A 740 -25.16 21.57 -51.90
N TRP A 741 -24.24 21.14 -52.77
CA TRP A 741 -24.00 19.72 -53.03
C TRP A 741 -23.58 18.97 -51.77
N LEU A 742 -22.57 19.49 -51.04
CA LEU A 742 -22.05 18.81 -49.84
C LEU A 742 -23.10 18.79 -48.73
N TRP A 743 -23.77 19.92 -48.50
CA TRP A 743 -24.81 20.02 -47.47
C TRP A 743 -26.00 19.10 -47.75
N ALA A 744 -26.49 19.08 -48.99
CA ALA A 744 -27.60 18.21 -49.38
C ALA A 744 -27.23 16.74 -49.25
N THR A 745 -26.04 16.35 -49.70
CA THR A 745 -25.58 14.96 -49.64
C THR A 745 -25.43 14.46 -48.20
N ILE A 746 -24.88 15.29 -47.29
CA ILE A 746 -24.73 14.94 -45.87
C ILE A 746 -26.09 14.81 -45.18
N LYS A 747 -27.01 15.73 -45.45
CA LYS A 747 -28.37 15.68 -44.88
C LYS A 747 -29.13 14.44 -45.33
N LEU A 748 -28.92 14.00 -46.57
CA LEU A 748 -29.61 12.86 -47.16
C LEU A 748 -28.95 11.50 -46.82
N SER A 749 -27.62 11.47 -46.65
CA SER A 749 -26.89 10.26 -46.22
C SER A 749 -27.02 9.96 -44.72
N GLY A 750 -27.48 10.92 -43.92
CA GLY A 750 -27.51 10.80 -42.46
C GLY A 750 -26.12 10.87 -41.82
N ALA A 751 -25.11 11.35 -42.54
CA ALA A 751 -23.77 11.53 -42.02
C ALA A 751 -23.74 12.63 -40.95
N HIS A 752 -23.03 12.37 -39.85
CA HIS A 752 -22.88 13.32 -38.74
C HIS A 752 -21.47 13.25 -38.18
N ILE A 753 -20.83 14.41 -38.02
CA ILE A 753 -19.54 14.52 -37.33
C ILE A 753 -19.82 15.15 -35.95
N PRO A 754 -19.37 14.54 -34.85
CA PRO A 754 -19.52 15.09 -33.51
C PRO A 754 -18.96 16.52 -33.43
N TYR A 755 -19.64 17.40 -32.71
CA TYR A 755 -19.28 18.82 -32.55
C TYR A 755 -19.28 19.66 -33.85
N PHE A 756 -19.69 19.08 -34.99
CA PHE A 756 -19.78 19.78 -36.27
C PHE A 756 -21.24 19.98 -36.68
N THR A 757 -21.76 21.19 -36.48
CA THR A 757 -23.10 21.56 -36.91
C THR A 757 -23.25 21.44 -38.43
N SER A 758 -24.44 21.03 -38.90
CA SER A 758 -24.74 20.87 -40.34
C SER A 758 -24.40 22.11 -41.21
N GLN A 759 -24.42 23.30 -40.63
CA GLN A 759 -24.12 24.56 -41.31
C GLN A 759 -22.65 24.68 -41.73
N TYR A 760 -21.70 24.11 -40.98
CA TYR A 760 -20.28 24.21 -41.32
C TYR A 760 -19.94 23.47 -42.62
N PHE A 761 -20.72 22.46 -43.01
CA PHE A 761 -20.56 21.78 -44.29
C PHE A 761 -20.87 22.68 -45.50
N LEU A 762 -21.67 23.73 -45.35
CA LEU A 762 -21.85 24.72 -46.42
C LEU A 762 -20.54 25.46 -46.69
N VAL A 763 -19.82 25.85 -45.63
CA VAL A 763 -18.54 26.56 -45.73
C VAL A 763 -17.46 25.65 -46.31
N VAL A 764 -17.36 24.41 -45.82
CA VAL A 764 -16.40 23.42 -46.34
C VAL A 764 -16.69 23.10 -47.80
N GLY A 765 -17.96 22.89 -48.18
CA GLY A 765 -18.35 22.66 -49.56
C GLY A 765 -18.02 23.85 -50.47
N ALA A 766 -18.23 25.08 -49.99
CA ALA A 766 -17.85 26.29 -50.71
C ALA A 766 -16.34 26.36 -50.97
N LEU A 767 -15.52 26.08 -49.95
CA LEU A 767 -14.07 26.05 -50.07
C LEU A 767 -13.59 24.96 -51.04
N ILE A 768 -14.18 23.76 -50.98
CA ILE A 768 -13.86 22.67 -51.92
C ILE A 768 -14.16 23.12 -53.35
N GLY A 769 -15.37 23.63 -53.61
CA GLY A 769 -15.74 24.12 -54.95
C GLY A 769 -14.80 25.22 -55.47
N MET A 770 -14.40 26.13 -54.60
CA MET A 770 -13.45 27.21 -54.88
C MET A 770 -12.04 26.70 -55.22
N ILE A 771 -11.53 25.70 -54.46
CA ILE A 771 -10.24 25.06 -54.73
C ILE A 771 -10.27 24.33 -56.08
N PHE A 772 -11.37 23.65 -56.40
CA PHE A 772 -11.54 22.98 -57.68
C PHE A 772 -11.55 23.96 -58.84
N TYR A 773 -12.18 25.13 -58.69
CA TYR A 773 -12.10 26.19 -59.69
C TYR A 773 -10.67 26.72 -59.85
N TRP A 774 -9.98 27.04 -58.75
CA TRP A 774 -8.60 27.54 -58.77
C TRP A 774 -7.62 26.57 -59.46
N LYS A 775 -7.86 25.26 -59.35
CA LYS A 775 -7.01 24.22 -59.97
C LYS A 775 -7.62 23.57 -61.22
N ALA A 776 -8.73 24.07 -61.75
CA ALA A 776 -9.45 23.44 -62.85
C ALA A 776 -8.55 23.20 -64.08
N GLU A 777 -7.75 24.20 -64.47
CA GLU A 777 -6.81 24.13 -65.60
C GLU A 777 -5.69 23.11 -65.43
N ARG A 778 -5.34 22.76 -64.18
CA ARG A 778 -4.33 21.75 -63.87
C ARG A 778 -4.90 20.34 -63.88
N PHE A 779 -6.20 20.20 -63.62
CA PHE A 779 -6.88 18.91 -63.60
C PHE A 779 -7.38 18.48 -64.98
N HIS A 780 -7.71 19.45 -65.85
CA HIS A 780 -8.18 19.19 -67.21
C HIS A 780 -7.62 20.25 -68.18
N HIS A 781 -6.81 19.80 -69.15
CA HIS A 781 -6.30 20.65 -70.22
C HIS A 781 -7.28 20.59 -71.40
N LEU A 782 -8.08 21.64 -71.55
CA LEU A 782 -8.96 21.80 -72.71
C LEU A 782 -8.13 22.22 -73.94
N ASN A 783 -8.38 21.59 -75.08
CA ASN A 783 -7.84 22.07 -76.34
C ASN A 783 -8.64 23.31 -76.80
N MET A 784 -8.13 24.49 -76.45
CA MET A 784 -8.81 25.75 -76.72
C MET A 784 -8.98 26.04 -78.22
N GLU A 785 -8.11 25.48 -79.07
CA GLU A 785 -8.23 25.60 -80.53
C GLU A 785 -9.50 24.91 -81.04
N GLU A 786 -9.83 23.73 -80.51
CA GLU A 786 -11.03 22.97 -80.87
C GLU A 786 -12.31 23.67 -80.39
N VAL A 787 -12.28 24.22 -79.17
CA VAL A 787 -13.40 24.97 -78.60
C VAL A 787 -13.67 26.25 -79.41
N VAL A 788 -12.63 27.01 -79.76
CA VAL A 788 -12.77 28.23 -80.57
C VAL A 788 -13.21 27.91 -82.00
N ALA A 789 -12.69 26.83 -82.60
CA ALA A 789 -13.15 26.35 -83.91
C ALA A 789 -14.64 25.98 -83.91
N GLY A 790 -15.13 25.32 -82.85
CA GLY A 790 -16.55 25.01 -82.70
C GLY A 790 -17.45 26.25 -82.69
N TYR A 791 -17.05 27.32 -82.00
CA TYR A 791 -17.79 28.59 -82.03
C TYR A 791 -17.68 29.31 -83.39
N ALA A 792 -16.52 29.24 -84.05
CA ALA A 792 -16.32 29.83 -85.38
C ALA A 792 -17.18 29.14 -86.47
N LEU A 793 -17.46 27.85 -86.31
CA LEU A 793 -18.37 27.07 -87.15
C LEU A 793 -19.86 27.37 -86.88
N GLY A 794 -20.18 28.27 -85.94
CA GLY A 794 -21.54 28.67 -85.61
C GLY A 794 -22.28 27.70 -84.67
N PHE A 795 -21.57 26.77 -84.02
CA PHE A 795 -22.19 25.92 -83.01
C PHE A 795 -22.64 26.72 -81.80
N SER A 796 -23.84 26.40 -81.29
CA SER A 796 -24.35 27.01 -80.07
C SER A 796 -23.55 26.55 -78.85
N PHE A 797 -23.60 27.33 -77.77
CA PHE A 797 -22.92 27.00 -76.51
C PHE A 797 -23.23 25.57 -76.05
N THR A 798 -24.48 25.12 -76.20
CA THR A 798 -24.86 23.76 -75.80
C THR A 798 -24.25 22.69 -76.68
N THR A 799 -24.08 22.94 -77.99
CA THR A 799 -23.47 21.99 -78.91
C THR A 799 -21.98 21.86 -78.64
N VAL A 800 -21.26 22.97 -78.41
CA VAL A 800 -19.84 22.94 -78.03
C VAL A 800 -19.64 22.22 -76.68
N MET A 801 -20.51 22.48 -75.68
CA MET A 801 -20.45 21.76 -74.39
C MET A 801 -20.62 20.25 -74.55
N ARG A 802 -21.54 19.81 -75.43
CA ARG A 802 -21.88 18.39 -75.61
C ARG A 802 -20.90 17.64 -76.51
N GLU A 803 -20.39 18.25 -77.57
CA GLU A 803 -19.59 17.56 -78.58
C GLU A 803 -18.08 17.63 -78.32
N ILE A 804 -17.60 18.71 -77.70
CA ILE A 804 -16.16 18.96 -77.55
C ILE A 804 -15.73 18.83 -76.08
N ILE A 805 -16.47 19.46 -75.19
CA ILE A 805 -16.03 19.71 -73.81
C ILE A 805 -16.27 18.53 -72.87
N ILE A 806 -17.52 18.05 -72.78
CA ILE A 806 -17.88 16.92 -71.93
C ILE A 806 -17.17 15.63 -72.39
N PRO A 807 -17.01 15.36 -73.70
CA PRO A 807 -16.27 14.19 -74.18
C PRO A 807 -14.77 14.24 -73.93
N ALA A 808 -14.15 15.43 -73.94
CA ALA A 808 -12.75 15.61 -73.57
C ALA A 808 -12.48 15.35 -72.07
N GLY A 809 -13.52 15.45 -71.22
CA GLY A 809 -13.48 15.18 -69.79
C GLY A 809 -13.21 13.73 -69.40
N ARG A 810 -12.97 13.48 -68.10
CA ARG A 810 -12.87 12.11 -67.57
C ARG A 810 -14.26 11.44 -67.62
N PRO A 811 -14.33 10.10 -67.71
CA PRO A 811 -15.60 9.41 -67.75
C PRO A 811 -16.38 9.60 -66.44
N GLY A 812 -17.53 10.26 -66.53
CA GLY A 812 -18.39 10.61 -65.41
C GLY A 812 -19.89 10.57 -65.77
N ILE A 813 -20.74 10.93 -64.81
CA ILE A 813 -22.21 10.88 -64.95
C ILE A 813 -22.67 11.79 -66.10
N MET A 814 -22.02 12.95 -66.27
CA MET A 814 -22.39 13.91 -67.30
C MET A 814 -22.08 13.38 -68.69
N GLN A 815 -20.96 12.68 -68.89
CA GLN A 815 -20.63 12.04 -70.16
C GLN A 815 -21.63 10.92 -70.50
N MET A 816 -22.05 10.13 -69.51
CA MET A 816 -23.04 9.05 -69.71
C MET A 816 -24.42 9.60 -70.12
N LEU A 817 -24.88 10.68 -69.48
CA LEU A 817 -26.11 11.38 -69.86
C LEU A 817 -26.00 12.01 -71.26
N ASN A 818 -24.81 12.49 -71.61
CA ASN A 818 -24.56 13.18 -72.87
C ASN A 818 -24.47 12.25 -74.08
N ARG A 819 -24.00 10.99 -73.93
CA ARG A 819 -23.90 9.99 -75.03
C ARG A 819 -25.21 9.76 -75.79
N ARG A 820 -26.37 9.98 -75.17
CA ARG A 820 -27.69 9.82 -75.81
C ARG A 820 -28.14 11.06 -76.61
N LYS A 821 -27.44 12.18 -76.45
CA LYS A 821 -27.82 13.50 -76.99
C LYS A 821 -26.78 14.09 -77.95
N MET A 822 -25.69 13.35 -78.22
CA MET A 822 -24.72 13.69 -79.26
C MET A 822 -25.39 13.58 -80.63
N VAL A 823 -25.19 14.61 -81.45
CA VAL A 823 -25.71 14.73 -82.80
C VAL A 823 -24.67 14.21 -83.80
N MET A 824 -23.38 14.37 -83.50
CA MET A 824 -22.29 13.74 -84.23
C MET A 824 -21.93 12.42 -83.53
N LYS A 825 -22.19 11.28 -84.20
CA LYS A 825 -21.81 9.95 -83.72
C LYS A 825 -20.72 9.36 -84.60
#